data_AF-A0A9W7MRM6-F1
#
_entry.id   AF-A0A9W7MRM6-F1
#
_cell.length_a   1.000
_cell.length_b   1.000
_cell.length_c   1.000
_cell.angle_alpha   90.00
_cell.angle_beta   90.00
_cell.angle_gamma   90.00
#
_symmetry.space_group_name_H-M   'P 1'
#
loop_
_entity.id
_entity.type
_entity.pdbx_description
1 polymer ?
#
loop_
_entity_poly.entity_id
_entity_poly.type
_entity_poly.pdbx_seq_one_letter_code
_entity_poly.pdbx_strand_id
1 'polypeptide(L)'
;MDPHPTRAFMTHVKRLIVKVGTAVVTRHDGRLAVGRLGALCEQLKELISRDYEVVLVTSGAVGLGRQRLRYRELVNSSLVDYLQNPPAELDGKACAAVGQNSLMALYDTLFSQLDVTSSQHLVTDTDFKNDSFRTQLSETVNSLLALKVIPVFNENDAVSTRRLPYEDSSGIFWDNDSLAGLLAMEVKADLLILLTDVEGLYSGPPSDPGSKLIHTYIQEKHEAEISFGDKSRLGRGGMTAKVDAALSAAASCIPVVITSGYATDNIIKVLQGKPVGTLFHKDAHLWTSVKEVSAREMAVAARECSRRLQTMKSEDRRKLLLGIADALEANEGSIMAENAADVAAAEAEGYDKALISRLALKPGKIAALAKSIRVVADMEEPIGRILKKTELADGLILEKTSCPLGVLLVIFESRPDALVQIASLTIRTGNGLLLKGGKEASRSNAILHKIITSVIPESIGEKLIGLVASREDIPDLLKLDDVIDLVIPRGSNSLVSQIKSSTKIPVLGHADGVCHVYVDKSANADMAKKIVLDAKIDYPAACNTMETLLVHQDLSNTDLLNELLAELRREGVTLYGGPRASSLLELPKAQSLHHEYSSLACTVEIVDDMESAIDHIHQHGSSHTDCIITEDCKVAEMFLHRVDSAAVFHNASTRFCDGARFGLGAEVGVSTSRIHARGPVGVEGLLTARWILRGSGQVVNGDKGVVYRHKDLPLQTQI
;
A
#
# COMPACT_ATOMS: atom_id res chain seq x y z
N MET A 1 15.71 6.97 0.56
CA MET A 1 14.32 7.21 1.02
C MET A 1 14.30 8.62 1.55
N ASP A 2 13.45 9.47 0.98
CA ASP A 2 13.32 10.85 1.42
C ASP A 2 12.59 10.92 2.78
N PRO A 3 12.89 11.93 3.63
CA PRO A 3 12.21 12.10 4.91
C PRO A 3 10.71 12.36 4.69
N HIS A 4 9.89 11.90 5.64
CA HIS A 4 8.45 12.19 5.61
C HIS A 4 8.23 13.71 5.59
N PRO A 5 7.27 14.27 4.81
CA PRO A 5 7.11 15.72 4.65
C PRO A 5 6.98 16.49 5.99
N THR A 6 6.24 15.94 6.95
CA THR A 6 6.09 16.52 8.30
C THR A 6 7.32 16.36 9.21
N ARG A 7 8.34 15.64 8.75
CA ARG A 7 9.59 15.34 9.47
C ARG A 7 10.83 15.78 8.69
N ALA A 8 10.67 16.56 7.62
CA ALA A 8 11.80 17.07 6.84
C ALA A 8 12.77 17.91 7.69
N PHE A 9 12.29 18.57 8.74
CA PHE A 9 13.15 19.33 9.67
C PHE A 9 14.15 18.45 10.45
N MET A 10 13.92 17.12 10.54
CA MET A 10 14.81 16.21 11.27
C MET A 10 16.24 16.19 10.73
N THR A 11 16.43 16.52 9.45
CA THR A 11 17.78 16.60 8.84
C THR A 11 18.60 17.79 9.34
N HIS A 12 17.96 18.76 10.01
CA HIS A 12 18.60 19.96 10.54
C HIS A 12 18.86 19.88 12.04
N VAL A 13 18.45 18.77 12.69
CA VAL A 13 18.70 18.54 14.12
C VAL A 13 20.20 18.34 14.32
N LYS A 14 20.78 19.05 15.29
CA LYS A 14 22.17 18.87 15.71
C LYS A 14 22.27 18.45 17.17
N ARG A 15 21.53 19.12 18.05
CA ARG A 15 21.52 18.86 19.48
C ARG A 15 20.24 18.13 19.89
N LEU A 16 20.39 16.97 20.50
CA LEU A 16 19.25 16.18 20.97
C LEU A 16 19.37 15.76 22.43
N ILE A 17 18.22 15.71 23.10
CA ILE A 17 18.06 15.06 24.39
C ILE A 17 17.42 13.70 24.18
N VAL A 18 18.02 12.65 24.75
CA VAL A 18 17.44 11.32 24.77
C VAL A 18 17.09 10.96 26.20
N LYS A 19 15.80 10.77 26.47
CA LYS A 19 15.32 10.31 27.77
C LYS A 19 15.07 8.81 27.74
N VAL A 20 15.65 8.09 28.69
CA VAL A 20 15.52 6.64 28.84
C VAL A 20 14.62 6.33 30.03
N GLY A 21 13.43 5.78 29.78
CA GLY A 21 12.50 5.39 30.84
C GLY A 21 12.95 4.18 31.65
N THR A 22 12.44 4.04 32.87
CA THR A 22 12.75 2.90 33.76
C THR A 22 12.49 1.53 33.11
N ALA A 23 11.42 1.40 32.33
CA ALA A 23 11.09 0.17 31.61
C ALA A 23 12.11 -0.18 30.50
N VAL A 24 12.83 0.82 29.98
CA VAL A 24 13.93 0.62 29.03
C VAL A 24 15.21 0.24 29.78
N VAL A 25 15.51 0.90 30.90
CA VAL A 25 16.71 0.65 31.72
C VAL A 25 16.67 -0.71 32.44
N THR A 26 15.49 -1.17 32.85
CA THR A 26 15.31 -2.37 33.68
C THR A 26 14.53 -3.47 32.96
N ARG A 27 14.76 -4.71 33.38
CA ARG A 27 13.96 -5.89 33.02
C ARG A 27 12.78 -6.03 33.99
N HIS A 28 11.85 -6.93 33.68
CA HIS A 28 10.69 -7.21 34.54
C HIS A 28 11.06 -7.69 35.96
N ASP A 29 12.26 -8.23 36.16
CA ASP A 29 12.80 -8.66 37.46
C ASP A 29 13.50 -7.52 38.24
N GLY A 30 13.51 -6.29 37.69
CA GLY A 30 14.15 -5.11 38.28
C GLY A 30 15.66 -5.00 38.02
N ARG A 31 16.28 -5.98 37.35
CA ARG A 31 17.71 -5.93 36.98
C ARG A 31 17.93 -5.01 35.78
N LEU A 32 19.16 -4.53 35.63
CA LEU A 32 19.58 -3.75 34.47
C LEU A 32 19.44 -4.55 33.17
N ALA A 33 18.83 -3.94 32.16
CA ALA A 33 18.69 -4.50 30.82
C ALA A 33 19.97 -4.25 30.00
N VAL A 34 21.09 -4.87 30.40
CA VAL A 34 22.43 -4.59 29.84
C VAL A 34 22.48 -4.64 28.31
N GLY A 35 21.91 -5.67 27.67
CA GLY A 35 21.90 -5.76 26.21
C GLY A 35 21.12 -4.63 25.52
N ARG A 36 20.03 -4.15 26.13
CA ARG A 36 19.24 -3.03 25.60
C ARG A 36 19.97 -1.71 25.78
N LEU A 37 20.62 -1.52 26.93
CA LEU A 37 21.46 -0.36 27.20
C LEU A 37 22.71 -0.33 26.31
N GLY A 38 23.31 -1.49 26.00
CA GLY A 38 24.39 -1.62 25.03
C GLY A 38 23.97 -1.13 23.64
N ALA A 39 22.85 -1.66 23.12
CA ALA A 39 22.31 -1.22 21.82
C ALA A 39 21.92 0.27 21.80
N LEU A 40 21.48 0.82 22.93
CA LEU A 40 21.27 2.26 23.07
C LEU A 40 22.60 3.03 22.99
N CYS A 41 23.61 2.63 23.76
CA CYS A 41 24.92 3.28 23.76
C CYS A 41 25.57 3.22 22.36
N GLU A 42 25.41 2.12 21.62
CA GLU A 42 25.86 1.99 20.23
C GLU A 42 25.19 3.02 19.31
N GLN A 43 23.87 3.20 19.41
CA GLN A 43 23.15 4.23 18.66
C GLN A 43 23.69 5.63 19.00
N LEU A 44 23.88 5.95 20.28
CA LEU A 44 24.37 7.27 20.70
C LEU A 44 25.82 7.52 20.24
N LYS A 45 26.67 6.48 20.27
CA LYS A 45 28.02 6.54 19.71
C LYS A 45 27.99 6.81 18.20
N GLU A 46 27.07 6.18 17.48
CA GLU A 46 26.90 6.45 16.04
C GLU A 46 26.50 7.91 15.78
N LEU A 47 25.64 8.49 16.62
CA LEU A 47 25.30 9.91 16.51
C LEU A 47 26.50 10.82 16.75
N ILE A 48 27.31 10.55 17.77
CA ILE A 48 28.53 11.34 18.03
C ILE A 48 29.50 11.24 16.85
N SER A 49 29.62 10.07 16.23
CA SER A 49 30.47 9.88 15.03
C SER A 49 29.98 10.69 13.82
N ARG A 50 28.69 11.05 13.80
CA ARG A 50 28.04 11.89 12.79
C ARG A 50 27.91 13.36 13.24
N ASP A 51 28.64 13.76 14.28
CA ASP A 51 28.74 15.13 14.79
C ASP A 51 27.46 15.69 15.45
N TYR A 52 26.58 14.80 15.93
CA TYR A 52 25.46 15.19 16.79
C TYR A 52 25.92 15.45 18.23
N GLU A 53 25.24 16.40 18.88
CA GLU A 53 25.42 16.73 20.30
C GLU A 53 24.33 16.03 21.11
N VAL A 54 24.72 15.08 21.97
CA VAL A 54 23.78 14.20 22.68
C VAL A 54 23.82 14.45 24.18
N VAL A 55 22.66 14.74 24.78
CA VAL A 55 22.45 14.74 26.22
C VAL A 55 21.53 13.58 26.61
N LEU A 56 21.92 12.78 27.60
CA LEU A 56 21.18 11.62 28.05
C LEU A 56 20.48 11.93 29.39
N VAL A 57 19.18 11.67 29.48
CA VAL A 57 18.44 11.71 30.75
C VAL A 57 18.00 10.28 31.07
N THR A 58 18.44 9.72 32.19
CA THR A 58 18.16 8.32 32.53
C THR A 58 17.14 8.20 33.67
N SER A 59 16.73 6.97 34.00
CA SER A 59 15.80 6.65 35.08
C SER A 59 16.11 5.26 35.65
N GLY A 60 15.43 4.86 36.72
CA GLY A 60 15.51 3.48 37.23
C GLY A 60 16.47 3.26 38.40
N ALA A 61 17.16 4.30 38.88
CA ALA A 61 18.02 4.23 40.07
C ALA A 61 17.29 3.65 41.29
N VAL A 62 16.11 4.17 41.64
CA VAL A 62 15.32 3.68 42.79
C VAL A 62 15.00 2.17 42.67
N GLY A 63 14.57 1.72 41.48
CA GLY A 63 14.24 0.31 41.26
C GLY A 63 15.45 -0.61 41.42
N LEU A 64 16.59 -0.21 40.85
CA LEU A 64 17.84 -0.95 40.92
C LEU A 64 18.38 -1.04 42.36
N GLY A 65 18.35 0.08 43.09
CA GLY A 65 18.81 0.11 44.47
C GLY A 65 17.91 -0.68 45.40
N ARG A 66 16.59 -0.67 45.19
CA ARG A 66 15.65 -1.51 45.95
C ARG A 66 16.00 -2.99 45.80
N GLN A 67 16.34 -3.45 44.61
CA GLN A 67 16.77 -4.83 44.40
C GLN A 67 18.06 -5.16 45.16
N ARG A 68 19.06 -4.28 45.09
CA ARG A 68 20.35 -4.46 45.79
C ARG A 68 20.20 -4.44 47.31
N LEU A 69 19.39 -3.53 47.83
CA LEU A 69 19.13 -3.41 49.26
C LEU A 69 18.33 -4.59 49.79
N ARG A 70 17.32 -5.09 49.05
CA ARG A 70 16.62 -6.34 49.41
C ARG A 70 17.56 -7.53 49.50
N TYR A 71 18.50 -7.66 48.57
CA TYR A 71 19.52 -8.70 48.65
C TYR A 71 20.40 -8.52 49.89
N ARG A 72 20.75 -7.27 50.24
CA ARG A 72 21.56 -6.97 51.42
C ARG A 72 20.82 -7.26 52.73
N GLU A 73 19.53 -6.93 52.82
CA GLU A 73 18.67 -7.32 53.94
C GLU A 73 18.60 -8.83 54.09
N LEU A 74 18.41 -9.56 52.98
CA LEU A 74 18.30 -11.02 52.99
C LEU A 74 19.60 -11.72 53.42
N VAL A 75 20.76 -11.14 53.08
CA VAL A 75 22.07 -11.66 53.52
C VAL A 75 22.40 -11.28 54.97
N ASN A 76 21.85 -10.17 55.48
CA ASN A 76 22.13 -9.69 56.83
C ASN A 76 21.07 -10.11 57.87
N SER A 77 20.00 -10.79 57.45
CA SER A 77 18.96 -11.33 58.35
C SER A 77 19.14 -12.83 58.54
N SER A 78 18.84 -13.33 59.74
CA SER A 78 18.73 -14.77 59.94
C SER A 78 17.46 -15.28 59.23
N LEU A 79 17.47 -16.53 58.76
CA LEU A 79 16.33 -17.12 58.05
C LEU A 79 15.04 -17.13 58.90
N VAL A 80 15.20 -17.17 60.23
CA VAL A 80 14.09 -17.12 61.21
C VAL A 80 13.55 -15.70 61.37
N ASP A 81 14.42 -14.68 61.44
CA ASP A 81 14.01 -13.27 61.55
C ASP A 81 13.26 -12.78 60.31
N TYR A 82 13.69 -13.20 59.13
CA TYR A 82 13.07 -12.80 57.86
C TYR A 82 11.64 -13.37 57.70
N LEU A 83 11.37 -14.57 58.25
CA LEU A 83 10.05 -15.19 58.22
C LEU A 83 9.10 -14.63 59.28
N GLN A 84 9.63 -14.16 60.42
CA GLN A 84 8.83 -13.63 61.53
C GLN A 84 8.54 -12.13 61.39
N ASN A 85 9.43 -11.36 60.76
CA ASN A 85 9.26 -9.94 60.50
C ASN A 85 9.42 -9.66 59.00
N PRO A 86 8.33 -9.55 58.22
CA PRO A 86 8.44 -9.17 56.81
C PRO A 86 9.16 -7.82 56.70
N PRO A 87 10.15 -7.68 55.79
CA PRO A 87 10.96 -6.48 55.72
C PRO A 87 10.09 -5.25 55.46
N ALA A 88 10.33 -4.19 56.24
CA ALA A 88 9.67 -2.90 56.09
C ALA A 88 9.89 -2.34 54.67
N GLU A 89 9.04 -1.40 54.26
CA GLU A 89 9.23 -0.74 52.97
C GLU A 89 10.56 0.02 52.97
N LEU A 90 11.46 -0.36 52.07
CA LEU A 90 12.78 0.26 51.93
C LEU A 90 12.64 1.74 51.58
N ASP A 91 13.41 2.59 52.26
CA ASP A 91 13.48 4.03 51.97
C ASP A 91 13.88 4.27 50.50
N GLY A 92 13.04 5.01 49.78
CA GLY A 92 13.23 5.35 48.38
C GLY A 92 14.49 6.17 48.13
N LYS A 93 14.92 7.01 49.08
CA LYS A 93 16.13 7.83 48.94
C LYS A 93 17.39 7.00 49.07
N ALA A 94 17.44 6.11 50.06
CA ALA A 94 18.50 5.10 50.17
C ALA A 94 18.58 4.21 48.92
N CYS A 95 17.42 3.78 48.40
CA CYS A 95 17.36 3.02 47.14
C CYS A 95 17.94 3.84 45.96
N ALA A 96 17.56 5.11 45.82
CA ALA A 96 18.12 5.96 44.78
C ALA A 96 19.65 6.08 44.86
N ALA A 97 20.20 6.32 46.05
CA ALA A 97 21.64 6.46 46.25
C ALA A 97 22.42 5.21 45.81
N VAL A 98 21.97 4.03 46.24
CA VAL A 98 22.61 2.74 45.89
C VAL A 98 22.46 2.43 44.41
N GLY A 99 21.27 2.64 43.86
CA GLY A 99 20.99 2.37 42.45
C GLY A 99 21.72 3.32 41.51
N GLN A 100 21.83 4.61 41.86
CA GLN A 100 22.50 5.61 41.03
C GLN A 100 23.96 5.29 40.78
N ASN A 101 24.70 4.86 41.82
CA ASN A 101 26.08 4.40 41.69
C ASN A 101 26.18 3.25 40.67
N SER A 102 25.29 2.27 40.80
CA SER A 102 25.25 1.09 39.94
C SER A 102 24.91 1.43 38.48
N LEU A 103 23.96 2.35 38.29
CA LEU A 103 23.51 2.80 36.97
C LEU A 103 24.61 3.58 36.25
N MET A 104 25.29 4.49 36.95
CA MET A 104 26.37 5.27 36.36
C MET A 104 27.59 4.43 36.03
N ALA A 105 27.98 3.51 36.92
CA ALA A 105 29.08 2.58 36.64
C ALA A 105 28.83 1.76 35.37
N LEU A 106 27.57 1.36 35.12
CA LEU A 106 27.22 0.66 33.89
C LEU A 106 27.34 1.57 32.66
N TYR A 107 26.76 2.78 32.69
CA TYR A 107 26.88 3.71 31.56
C TYR A 107 28.34 4.04 31.24
N ASP A 108 29.14 4.32 32.26
CA ASP A 108 30.56 4.61 32.10
C ASP A 108 31.31 3.41 31.49
N THR A 109 31.03 2.19 31.95
CA THR A 109 31.59 0.97 31.37
C THR A 109 31.19 0.79 29.90
N LEU A 110 29.91 0.93 29.57
CA LEU A 110 29.39 0.72 28.21
C LEU A 110 29.91 1.77 27.24
N PHE A 111 29.93 3.05 27.63
CA PHE A 111 30.46 4.11 26.77
C PHE A 111 31.97 4.01 26.61
N SER A 112 32.72 3.67 27.68
CA SER A 112 34.16 3.46 27.59
C SER A 112 34.53 2.31 26.63
N GLN A 113 33.74 1.24 26.58
CA GLN A 113 33.92 0.16 25.60
C GLN A 113 33.69 0.59 24.15
N LEU A 114 33.02 1.73 23.94
CA LEU A 114 32.71 2.30 22.63
C LEU A 114 33.58 3.52 22.30
N ASP A 115 34.63 3.78 23.08
CA ASP A 115 35.50 4.96 22.99
C ASP A 115 34.74 6.29 23.12
N VAL A 116 33.66 6.29 23.91
CA VAL A 116 32.87 7.48 24.23
C VAL A 116 33.03 7.80 25.71
N THR A 117 33.29 9.06 26.03
CA THR A 117 33.34 9.52 27.41
C THR A 117 31.95 9.96 27.86
N SER A 118 31.55 9.58 29.08
CA SER A 118 30.31 10.06 29.71
C SER A 118 30.61 10.86 30.97
N SER A 119 29.67 11.71 31.39
CA SER A 119 29.79 12.49 32.63
C SER A 119 28.48 12.41 33.42
N GLN A 120 28.57 12.39 34.75
CA GLN A 120 27.39 12.34 35.61
C GLN A 120 26.95 13.74 36.04
N HIS A 121 25.66 14.02 35.92
CA HIS A 121 25.02 15.20 36.47
C HIS A 121 23.78 14.82 37.29
N LEU A 122 23.80 15.14 38.57
CA LEU A 122 22.68 14.92 39.50
C LEU A 122 22.08 16.26 39.87
N VAL A 123 20.77 16.40 39.66
CA VAL A 123 20.06 17.67 39.86
C VAL A 123 18.76 17.46 40.64
N THR A 124 18.32 18.50 41.32
CA THR A 124 17.07 18.58 42.07
C THR A 124 16.20 19.70 41.50
N ASP A 125 14.90 19.69 41.81
CA ASP A 125 13.99 20.78 41.38
C ASP A 125 14.39 22.14 41.96
N THR A 126 14.96 22.15 43.17
CA THR A 126 15.45 23.38 43.80
C THR A 126 16.61 24.03 43.05
N ASP A 127 17.43 23.25 42.33
CA ASP A 127 18.58 23.80 41.60
C ASP A 127 18.13 24.72 40.45
N PHE A 128 17.03 24.36 39.78
CA PHE A 128 16.47 25.14 38.67
C PHE A 128 15.70 26.39 39.10
N LYS A 129 15.56 26.66 40.41
CA LYS A 129 15.09 27.97 40.91
C LYS A 129 16.15 29.06 40.80
N ASN A 130 17.43 28.67 40.70
CA ASN A 130 18.55 29.60 40.73
C ASN A 130 19.06 29.85 39.30
N ASP A 131 18.88 31.08 38.81
CA ASP A 131 19.33 31.46 37.46
C ASP A 131 20.85 31.35 37.27
N SER A 132 21.63 31.57 38.34
CA SER A 132 23.09 31.36 38.30
C SER A 132 23.44 29.89 38.12
N PHE A 133 22.67 28.98 38.73
CA PHE A 133 22.85 27.54 38.54
C PHE A 133 22.53 27.14 37.10
N ARG A 134 21.41 27.61 36.55
CA ARG A 134 21.01 27.34 35.16
C ARG A 134 22.06 27.81 34.15
N THR A 135 22.60 29.01 34.37
CA THR A 135 23.68 29.56 33.51
C THR A 135 24.93 28.68 33.58
N GLN A 136 25.39 28.34 34.78
CA GLN A 136 26.57 27.49 34.98
C GLN A 136 26.37 26.08 34.41
N LEU A 137 25.16 25.55 34.54
CA LEU A 137 24.79 24.25 33.99
C LEU A 137 24.94 24.25 32.47
N SER A 138 24.36 25.24 31.79
CA SER A 138 24.43 25.35 30.33
C SER A 138 25.87 25.56 29.84
N GLU A 139 26.68 26.37 30.51
CA GLU A 139 28.12 26.52 30.19
C GLU A 139 28.89 25.21 30.31
N THR A 140 28.63 24.46 31.39
CA THR A 140 29.26 23.17 31.65
C THR A 140 28.86 22.15 30.59
N VAL A 141 27.56 22.05 30.29
CA VAL A 141 27.05 21.15 29.24
C VAL A 141 27.63 21.50 27.88
N ASN A 142 27.67 22.78 27.50
CA ASN A 142 28.28 23.21 26.23
C ASN A 142 29.77 22.82 26.14
N SER A 143 30.51 22.96 27.25
CA SER A 143 31.93 22.57 27.31
C SER A 143 32.12 21.06 27.14
N LEU A 144 31.25 20.24 27.75
CA LEU A 144 31.27 18.78 27.61
C LEU A 144 30.92 18.34 26.19
N LEU A 145 29.88 18.91 25.59
CA LEU A 145 29.45 18.60 24.23
C LEU A 145 30.53 18.97 23.20
N ALA A 146 31.23 20.08 23.38
CA ALA A 146 32.36 20.48 22.53
C ALA A 146 33.52 19.46 22.55
N LEU A 147 33.66 18.70 23.66
CA LEU A 147 34.62 17.62 23.81
C LEU A 147 34.06 16.24 23.40
N LYS A 148 32.87 16.20 22.80
CA LYS A 148 32.14 14.96 22.43
C LYS A 148 31.88 14.02 23.62
N VAL A 149 31.77 14.60 24.83
CA VAL A 149 31.36 13.88 26.04
C VAL A 149 29.84 13.83 26.10
N ILE A 150 29.24 12.69 26.47
CA ILE A 150 27.79 12.58 26.73
C ILE A 150 27.51 12.98 28.19
N PRO A 151 26.79 14.08 28.45
CA PRO A 151 26.28 14.37 29.79
C PRO A 151 25.10 13.47 30.11
N VAL A 152 25.20 12.72 31.21
CA VAL A 152 24.17 11.81 31.72
C VAL A 152 23.52 12.42 32.96
N PHE A 153 22.31 12.91 32.77
CA PHE A 153 21.47 13.52 33.79
C PHE A 153 20.55 12.50 34.46
N ASN A 154 20.36 12.66 35.77
CA ASN A 154 19.28 12.02 36.51
C ASN A 154 18.82 12.92 37.67
N GLU A 155 17.55 12.82 38.05
CA GLU A 155 17.07 13.43 39.29
C GLU A 155 17.82 12.84 40.49
N ASN A 156 18.30 13.72 41.38
CA ASN A 156 18.99 13.34 42.60
C ASN A 156 18.00 12.96 43.70
N ASP A 157 17.26 11.87 43.48
CA ASP A 157 16.28 11.31 44.41
C ASP A 157 16.85 11.07 45.83
N ALA A 158 18.17 10.84 45.95
CA ALA A 158 18.83 10.56 47.23
C ALA A 158 18.78 11.74 48.21
N VAL A 159 18.80 12.97 47.70
CA VAL A 159 18.77 14.20 48.51
C VAL A 159 17.61 15.13 48.14
N SER A 160 16.68 14.64 47.31
CA SER A 160 15.46 15.37 46.97
C SER A 160 14.69 15.75 48.23
N THR A 161 14.18 16.98 48.29
CA THR A 161 13.47 17.52 49.46
C THR A 161 12.05 16.96 49.60
N ARG A 162 11.56 16.22 48.60
CA ARG A 162 10.21 15.66 48.55
C ARG A 162 10.00 14.60 49.65
N ARG A 163 8.85 14.67 50.33
CA ARG A 163 8.40 13.68 51.33
C ARG A 163 7.45 12.64 50.74
N LEU A 164 6.59 13.06 49.81
CA LEU A 164 5.66 12.20 49.06
C LEU A 164 5.65 12.65 47.59
N PRO A 165 5.50 11.71 46.62
CA PRO A 165 5.28 12.09 45.24
C PRO A 165 3.93 12.84 45.13
N TYR A 166 3.94 14.01 44.48
CA TYR A 166 2.77 14.85 44.15
C TYR A 166 2.19 15.77 45.24
N GLU A 167 2.66 15.74 46.49
CA GLU A 167 2.12 16.63 47.54
C GLU A 167 3.03 17.84 47.86
N ASP A 168 4.32 17.82 47.49
CA ASP A 168 5.30 18.70 48.16
C ASP A 168 6.50 19.13 47.28
N SER A 169 6.27 19.70 46.10
CA SER A 169 7.37 20.27 45.30
C SER A 169 7.05 21.60 44.62
N SER A 170 8.13 22.33 44.33
CA SER A 170 8.16 23.69 43.82
C SER A 170 7.45 23.98 42.48
N GLY A 171 6.97 22.95 41.79
CA GLY A 171 6.26 23.04 40.50
C GLY A 171 7.14 22.99 39.25
N ILE A 172 8.47 22.91 39.36
CA ILE A 172 9.39 23.08 38.21
C ILE A 172 9.53 21.81 37.34
N PHE A 173 9.78 20.63 37.94
CA PHE A 173 9.70 19.34 37.24
C PHE A 173 9.35 18.21 38.23
N TRP A 174 8.65 17.16 37.78
CA TRP A 174 8.05 16.14 38.67
C TRP A 174 8.72 14.76 38.59
N ASP A 175 9.37 14.49 37.48
CA ASP A 175 10.07 13.25 37.19
C ASP A 175 11.12 13.49 36.09
N ASN A 176 11.84 12.43 35.70
CA ASN A 176 12.84 12.50 34.64
C ASN A 176 12.27 12.80 33.25
N ASP A 177 10.96 12.57 33.01
CA ASP A 177 10.31 12.99 31.76
C ASP A 177 10.22 14.52 31.71
N SER A 178 9.73 15.13 32.79
CA SER A 178 9.65 16.58 32.96
C SER A 178 11.04 17.23 33.00
N LEU A 179 12.01 16.59 33.66
CA LEU A 179 13.41 17.03 33.67
C LEU A 179 14.00 17.08 32.26
N ALA A 180 13.70 16.08 31.42
CA ALA A 180 14.19 16.05 30.04
C ALA A 180 13.60 17.19 29.19
N GLY A 181 12.31 17.50 29.37
CA GLY A 181 11.68 18.68 28.77
C GLY A 181 12.32 20.00 29.23
N LEU A 182 12.57 20.13 30.54
CA LEU A 182 13.22 21.32 31.11
C LEU A 182 14.65 21.49 30.59
N LEU A 183 15.46 20.43 30.63
CA LEU A 183 16.83 20.45 30.12
C LEU A 183 16.86 20.81 28.63
N ALA A 184 15.91 20.31 27.85
CA ALA A 184 15.85 20.61 26.41
C ALA A 184 15.73 22.12 26.18
N MET A 185 14.99 22.82 27.03
CA MET A 185 14.90 24.28 27.01
C MET A 185 16.19 24.95 27.49
N GLU A 186 16.75 24.53 28.63
CA GLU A 186 17.96 25.15 29.20
C GLU A 186 19.17 25.05 28.27
N VAL A 187 19.34 23.91 27.60
CA VAL A 187 20.46 23.66 26.70
C VAL A 187 20.13 23.92 25.23
N LYS A 188 18.95 24.47 24.93
CA LYS A 188 18.49 24.79 23.57
C LYS A 188 18.64 23.61 22.61
N ALA A 189 18.07 22.46 22.97
CA ALA A 189 18.07 21.28 22.12
C ALA A 189 17.12 21.47 20.92
N ASP A 190 17.48 20.88 19.78
CA ASP A 190 16.67 20.88 18.56
C ASP A 190 15.61 19.78 18.56
N LEU A 191 15.81 18.73 19.38
CA LEU A 191 14.92 17.57 19.44
C LEU A 191 14.99 16.90 20.83
N LEU A 192 13.83 16.51 21.37
CA LEU A 192 13.72 15.62 22.52
C LEU A 192 13.16 14.26 22.08
N ILE A 193 13.82 13.16 22.46
CA ILE A 193 13.36 11.80 22.22
C ILE A 193 13.06 11.13 23.55
N LEU A 194 11.80 10.76 23.78
CA LEU A 194 11.37 10.02 24.96
C LEU A 194 11.25 8.52 24.63
N LEU A 195 12.20 7.72 25.13
CA LEU A 195 12.20 6.28 24.93
C LEU A 195 11.30 5.58 25.95
N THR A 196 10.39 4.76 25.43
CA THR A 196 9.42 3.99 26.22
C THR A 196 9.40 2.50 25.80
N ASP A 197 8.57 1.70 26.45
CA ASP A 197 8.36 0.26 26.18
C ASP A 197 7.31 -0.04 25.10
N VAL A 198 6.63 0.98 24.60
CA VAL A 198 5.67 0.94 23.47
C VAL A 198 6.20 1.71 22.26
N GLU A 199 5.65 1.50 21.08
CA GLU A 199 6.14 2.16 19.84
C GLU A 199 5.83 3.66 19.76
N GLY A 200 4.81 4.14 20.49
CA GLY A 200 4.38 5.52 20.56
C GLY A 200 2.98 5.61 21.18
N LEU A 201 2.22 6.64 20.82
CA LEU A 201 0.80 6.76 21.16
C LEU A 201 -0.06 6.00 20.17
N TYR A 202 -1.10 5.36 20.68
CA TYR A 202 -2.05 4.61 19.88
C TYR A 202 -3.46 5.20 20.01
N SER A 203 -4.31 5.01 19.00
CA SER A 203 -5.72 5.41 19.01
C SER A 203 -6.60 4.58 19.96
N GLY A 204 -6.02 3.59 20.63
CA GLY A 204 -6.63 2.71 21.62
C GLY A 204 -5.54 1.87 22.32
N PRO A 205 -5.90 0.86 23.15
CA PRO A 205 -4.92 0.00 23.80
C PRO A 205 -3.97 -0.66 22.78
N PRO A 206 -2.63 -0.66 22.98
CA PRO A 206 -1.69 -1.25 22.01
C PRO A 206 -1.88 -2.76 21.77
N SER A 207 -2.56 -3.45 22.69
CA SER A 207 -2.90 -4.88 22.57
C SER A 207 -4.14 -5.16 21.72
N ASP A 208 -4.92 -4.13 21.37
CA ASP A 208 -6.11 -4.25 20.54
C ASP A 208 -5.74 -4.25 19.05
N PRO A 209 -6.11 -5.28 18.26
CA PRO A 209 -5.86 -5.32 16.81
C PRO A 209 -6.40 -4.12 16.01
N GLY A 210 -7.43 -3.43 16.53
CA GLY A 210 -7.99 -2.24 15.91
C GLY A 210 -7.22 -0.95 16.18
N SER A 211 -6.26 -0.98 17.10
CA SER A 211 -5.52 0.20 17.56
C SER A 211 -4.42 0.59 16.59
N LYS A 212 -4.41 1.85 16.14
CA LYS A 212 -3.42 2.38 15.19
C LYS A 212 -2.42 3.29 15.88
N LEU A 213 -1.15 3.20 15.49
CA LEU A 213 -0.11 4.11 15.96
C LEU A 213 -0.36 5.53 15.41
N ILE A 214 -0.33 6.52 16.28
CA ILE A 214 -0.46 7.94 15.95
C ILE A 214 0.94 8.46 15.63
N HIS A 215 1.22 8.74 14.36
CA HIS A 215 2.56 9.21 13.94
C HIS A 215 2.83 10.69 14.23
N THR A 216 1.78 11.52 14.30
CA THR A 216 1.86 12.93 14.66
C THR A 216 0.69 13.28 15.57
N TYR A 217 1.00 13.74 16.78
CA TYR A 217 -0.02 14.17 17.74
C TYR A 217 -0.51 15.58 17.39
N ILE A 218 -1.82 15.71 17.28
CA ILE A 218 -2.55 16.96 17.09
C ILE A 218 -3.56 17.05 18.23
N GLN A 219 -3.46 18.08 19.06
CA GLN A 219 -4.23 18.19 20.30
C GLN A 219 -5.73 18.19 20.03
N GLU A 220 -6.19 19.03 19.09
CA GLU A 220 -7.61 19.19 18.75
C GLU A 220 -8.28 17.92 18.23
N LYS A 221 -7.49 16.99 17.69
CA LYS A 221 -7.97 15.72 17.13
C LYS A 221 -7.90 14.58 18.15
N HIS A 222 -6.78 14.45 18.86
CA HIS A 222 -6.49 13.22 19.59
C HIS A 222 -6.70 13.33 21.10
N GLU A 223 -6.83 14.54 21.66
CA GLU A 223 -6.99 14.74 23.11
C GLU A 223 -8.23 14.02 23.66
N ALA A 224 -9.33 13.99 22.89
CA ALA A 224 -10.57 13.31 23.28
C ALA A 224 -10.58 11.80 22.96
N GLU A 225 -9.69 11.31 22.10
CA GLU A 225 -9.68 9.93 21.60
C GLU A 225 -8.78 8.99 22.42
N ILE A 226 -7.75 9.54 23.09
CA ILE A 226 -6.74 8.72 23.79
C ILE A 226 -7.14 8.49 25.25
N SER A 227 -7.20 7.22 25.65
CA SER A 227 -7.26 6.82 27.06
C SER A 227 -5.89 6.31 27.52
N PHE A 228 -5.38 6.85 28.62
CA PHE A 228 -4.10 6.42 29.20
C PHE A 228 -4.34 5.27 30.19
N GLY A 229 -3.68 4.13 29.97
CA GLY A 229 -3.73 2.97 30.88
C GLY A 229 -2.94 3.15 32.18
N ASP A 230 -3.07 2.18 33.08
CA ASP A 230 -2.45 2.18 34.41
C ASP A 230 -0.90 2.20 34.39
N LYS A 231 -0.32 2.73 35.47
CA LYS A 231 1.13 2.96 35.65
C LYS A 231 1.95 1.66 35.54
N SER A 232 3.17 1.76 35.00
CA SER A 232 4.13 0.63 35.02
C SER A 232 4.49 0.22 36.46
N ARG A 233 4.64 -1.08 36.72
CA ARG A 233 4.94 -1.65 38.06
C ARG A 233 6.28 -1.21 38.68
N LEU A 234 7.20 -0.68 37.85
CA LEU A 234 8.60 -0.41 38.24
C LEU A 234 9.00 1.09 38.18
N GLY A 235 8.19 1.95 37.56
CA GLY A 235 8.48 3.39 37.36
C GLY A 235 7.45 4.31 38.03
N ARG A 236 7.86 5.55 38.32
CA ARG A 236 6.97 6.59 38.88
C ARG A 236 6.11 7.29 37.81
N GLY A 237 6.62 7.43 36.58
CA GLY A 237 5.95 8.09 35.44
C GLY A 237 5.31 7.12 34.44
N GLY A 238 4.03 7.37 34.12
CA GLY A 238 3.24 6.61 33.13
C GLY A 238 3.39 7.13 31.70
N MET A 239 2.47 6.76 30.80
CA MET A 239 2.37 7.40 29.47
C MET A 239 1.87 8.84 29.56
N THR A 240 0.98 9.14 30.52
CA THR A 240 0.49 10.50 30.79
C THR A 240 1.65 11.48 31.02
N ALA A 241 2.59 11.16 31.93
CA ALA A 241 3.74 12.02 32.21
C ALA A 241 4.63 12.27 30.98
N LYS A 242 4.77 11.28 30.08
CA LYS A 242 5.52 11.45 28.82
C LYS A 242 4.80 12.39 27.87
N VAL A 243 3.48 12.26 27.76
CA VAL A 243 2.66 13.14 26.91
C VAL A 243 2.68 14.56 27.46
N ASP A 244 2.52 14.75 28.77
CA ASP A 244 2.57 16.07 29.40
C ASP A 244 3.93 16.74 29.19
N ALA A 245 5.04 16.00 29.38
CA ALA A 245 6.37 16.49 29.10
C ALA A 245 6.57 16.81 27.61
N ALA A 246 6.06 15.97 26.71
CA ALA A 246 6.14 16.18 25.27
C ALA A 246 5.36 17.43 24.83
N LEU A 247 4.16 17.63 25.36
CA LEU A 247 3.33 18.81 25.10
C LEU A 247 3.99 20.08 25.63
N SER A 248 4.53 20.04 26.85
CA SER A 248 5.22 21.18 27.45
C SER A 248 6.46 21.59 26.64
N ALA A 249 7.28 20.63 26.20
CA ALA A 249 8.46 20.92 25.40
C ALA A 249 8.11 21.38 23.98
N ALA A 250 7.09 20.77 23.34
CA ALA A 250 6.60 21.19 22.03
C ALA A 250 6.03 22.61 22.05
N ALA A 251 5.29 22.99 23.10
CA ALA A 251 4.80 24.36 23.30
C ALA A 251 5.95 25.37 23.40
N SER A 252 7.09 24.97 23.97
CA SER A 252 8.34 25.74 24.00
C SER A 252 9.19 25.63 22.74
N CYS A 253 8.59 25.27 21.60
CA CYS A 253 9.23 25.15 20.28
C CYS A 253 10.29 24.04 20.17
N ILE A 254 10.27 23.03 21.04
CA ILE A 254 11.17 21.87 20.96
C ILE A 254 10.36 20.67 20.47
N PRO A 255 10.56 20.20 19.23
CA PRO A 255 9.94 18.99 18.73
C PRO A 255 10.24 17.80 19.64
N VAL A 256 9.24 16.95 19.88
CA VAL A 256 9.39 15.76 20.72
C VAL A 256 8.95 14.51 19.97
N VAL A 257 9.72 13.43 20.07
CA VAL A 257 9.31 12.10 19.56
C VAL A 257 9.24 11.10 20.71
N ILE A 258 8.07 10.50 20.90
CA ILE A 258 7.89 9.34 21.78
C ILE A 258 8.03 8.08 20.94
N THR A 259 8.97 7.21 21.27
CA THR A 259 9.22 5.96 20.52
C THR A 259 9.72 4.82 21.42
N SER A 260 9.71 3.59 20.90
CA SER A 260 10.21 2.43 21.63
C SER A 260 11.72 2.49 21.78
N GLY A 261 12.19 2.29 23.02
CA GLY A 261 13.60 2.06 23.36
C GLY A 261 14.02 0.59 23.27
N TYR A 262 13.16 -0.31 22.81
CA TYR A 262 13.48 -1.73 22.65
C TYR A 262 14.10 -2.02 21.28
N ALA A 263 13.80 -1.19 20.29
CA ALA A 263 14.39 -1.28 18.96
C ALA A 263 15.82 -0.75 18.95
N THR A 264 16.67 -1.39 18.14
CA THR A 264 18.12 -1.12 18.10
C THR A 264 18.51 0.04 17.18
N ASP A 265 17.57 0.63 16.45
CA ASP A 265 17.86 1.67 15.45
C ASP A 265 16.81 2.81 15.41
N ASN A 266 15.91 2.88 16.39
CA ASN A 266 14.81 3.84 16.38
C ASN A 266 15.29 5.30 16.45
N ILE A 267 16.33 5.59 17.23
CA ILE A 267 16.86 6.97 17.33
C ILE A 267 17.39 7.43 15.96
N ILE A 268 18.11 6.53 15.28
CA ILE A 268 18.66 6.79 13.95
C ILE A 268 17.52 6.96 12.93
N LYS A 269 16.50 6.09 12.95
CA LYS A 269 15.32 6.21 12.07
C LYS A 269 14.57 7.52 12.29
N VAL A 270 14.43 7.98 13.52
CA VAL A 270 13.81 9.29 13.85
C VAL A 270 14.59 10.43 13.21
N LEU A 271 15.92 10.46 13.36
CA LEU A 271 16.77 11.49 12.76
C LEU A 271 16.84 11.42 11.23
N GLN A 272 16.59 10.25 10.63
CA GLN A 272 16.40 10.10 9.18
C GLN A 272 15.04 10.64 8.68
N GLY A 273 14.19 11.17 9.57
CA GLY A 273 12.86 11.67 9.21
C GLY A 273 11.85 10.57 8.88
N LYS A 274 12.10 9.32 9.28
CA LYS A 274 11.13 8.23 9.12
C LYS A 274 9.96 8.41 10.10
N PRO A 275 8.74 7.95 9.77
CA PRO A 275 7.56 8.07 10.63
C PRO A 275 7.60 7.06 11.79
N VAL A 276 8.69 7.01 12.55
CA VAL A 276 8.82 6.14 13.72
C VAL A 276 8.34 6.88 14.96
N GLY A 277 7.49 6.22 15.74
CA GLY A 277 6.87 6.76 16.94
C GLY A 277 5.98 7.99 16.69
N THR A 278 5.60 8.65 17.77
CA THR A 278 4.68 9.80 17.74
C THR A 278 5.43 11.12 17.85
N LEU A 279 5.28 11.98 16.86
CA LEU A 279 5.82 13.35 16.84
C LEU A 279 4.86 14.34 17.51
N PHE A 280 5.40 15.18 18.37
CA PHE A 280 4.75 16.35 18.95
C PHE A 280 5.47 17.59 18.44
N HIS A 281 4.72 18.52 17.86
CA HIS A 281 5.26 19.75 17.30
C HIS A 281 4.22 20.87 17.40
N LYS A 282 4.66 22.10 17.70
CA LYS A 282 3.76 23.25 17.83
C LYS A 282 2.90 23.49 16.58
N ASP A 283 3.50 23.34 15.40
CA ASP A 283 2.87 23.56 14.10
C ASP A 283 2.19 22.29 13.54
N ALA A 284 2.04 21.23 14.34
CA ALA A 284 1.42 19.98 13.87
C ALA A 284 0.00 20.20 13.30
N HIS A 285 -0.74 21.17 13.85
CA HIS A 285 -2.05 21.59 13.39
C HIS A 285 -2.04 22.34 12.03
N LEU A 286 -0.89 22.84 11.57
CA LEU A 286 -0.74 23.52 10.27
C LEU A 286 -0.39 22.54 9.15
N TRP A 287 0.24 21.41 9.50
CA TRP A 287 0.56 20.34 8.56
C TRP A 287 -0.69 19.58 8.07
N THR A 288 -1.85 19.86 8.67
CA THR A 288 -3.14 19.28 8.32
C THR A 288 -3.84 19.97 7.14
N SER A 289 -3.15 20.86 6.40
CA SER A 289 -3.66 21.40 5.13
C SER A 289 -3.77 20.36 4.00
N VAL A 290 -3.19 19.17 4.18
CA VAL A 290 -3.65 17.97 3.47
C VAL A 290 -4.55 17.22 4.44
N LYS A 291 -5.88 17.31 4.25
CA LYS A 291 -6.77 16.25 4.72
C LYS A 291 -6.24 14.97 4.08
N GLU A 292 -5.47 14.18 4.81
CA GLU A 292 -5.37 12.75 4.53
C GLU A 292 -6.78 12.21 4.74
N VAL A 293 -7.59 12.32 3.68
CA VAL A 293 -8.85 11.61 3.57
C VAL A 293 -8.45 10.16 3.71
N SER A 294 -8.86 9.51 4.79
CA SER A 294 -8.47 8.13 5.00
C SER A 294 -8.89 7.31 3.79
N ALA A 295 -8.15 6.25 3.45
CA ALA A 295 -8.45 5.44 2.27
C ALA A 295 -9.93 4.95 2.25
N ARG A 296 -10.50 4.75 3.45
CA ARG A 296 -11.93 4.46 3.65
C ARG A 296 -12.85 5.64 3.33
N GLU A 297 -12.53 6.85 3.79
CA GLU A 297 -13.31 8.05 3.44
C GLU A 297 -13.32 8.31 1.94
N MET A 298 -12.22 8.05 1.22
CA MET A 298 -12.18 8.13 -0.24
C MET A 298 -13.14 7.11 -0.86
N ALA A 299 -13.10 5.85 -0.41
CA ALA A 299 -13.99 4.80 -0.90
C ALA A 299 -15.47 5.11 -0.65
N VAL A 300 -15.80 5.61 0.54
CA VAL A 300 -17.18 6.00 0.91
C VAL A 300 -17.64 7.19 0.06
N ALA A 301 -16.79 8.20 -0.12
CA ALA A 301 -17.13 9.35 -0.96
C ALA A 301 -17.36 8.93 -2.43
N ALA A 302 -16.51 8.05 -2.97
CA ALA A 302 -16.70 7.51 -4.32
C ALA A 302 -18.03 6.76 -4.46
N ARG A 303 -18.43 5.99 -3.43
CA ARG A 303 -19.74 5.30 -3.38
C ARG A 303 -20.92 6.26 -3.34
N GLU A 304 -20.82 7.36 -2.59
CA GLU A 304 -21.89 8.36 -2.52
C GLU A 304 -22.03 9.13 -3.84
N CYS A 305 -20.91 9.55 -4.41
CA CYS A 305 -20.86 10.21 -5.71
C CYS A 305 -21.38 9.29 -6.83
N SER A 306 -21.07 7.99 -6.79
CA SER A 306 -21.56 7.04 -7.81
C SER A 306 -23.08 6.88 -7.76
N ARG A 307 -23.70 6.88 -6.57
CA ARG A 307 -25.15 6.88 -6.43
C ARG A 307 -25.78 8.13 -7.07
N ARG A 308 -25.16 9.31 -6.93
CA ARG A 308 -25.61 10.53 -7.61
C ARG A 308 -25.44 10.43 -9.12
N LEU A 309 -24.31 9.91 -9.59
CA LEU A 309 -24.04 9.67 -11.01
C LEU A 309 -25.09 8.73 -11.65
N GLN A 310 -25.55 7.72 -10.90
CA GLN A 310 -26.61 6.80 -11.35
C GLN A 310 -27.97 7.48 -11.55
N THR A 311 -28.23 8.60 -10.85
CA THR A 311 -29.46 9.38 -11.02
C THR A 311 -29.42 10.31 -12.24
N MET A 312 -28.25 10.53 -12.83
CA MET A 312 -28.13 11.33 -14.06
C MET A 312 -28.83 10.66 -15.24
N LYS A 313 -29.38 11.48 -16.13
CA LYS A 313 -29.88 11.00 -17.43
C LYS A 313 -28.71 10.57 -18.32
N SER A 314 -28.98 9.63 -19.23
CA SER A 314 -28.00 9.15 -20.22
C SER A 314 -27.34 10.30 -20.99
N GLU A 315 -28.14 11.24 -21.48
CA GLU A 315 -27.67 12.41 -22.24
C GLU A 315 -26.69 13.29 -21.45
N ASP A 316 -26.89 13.44 -20.14
CA ASP A 316 -26.03 14.27 -19.30
C ASP A 316 -24.72 13.54 -18.99
N ARG A 317 -24.74 12.21 -18.79
CA ARG A 317 -23.50 11.41 -18.71
C ARG A 317 -22.72 11.43 -20.03
N ARG A 318 -23.42 11.39 -21.17
CA ARG A 318 -22.80 11.54 -22.49
C ARG A 318 -22.11 12.90 -22.62
N LYS A 319 -22.80 14.00 -22.28
CA LYS A 319 -22.20 15.35 -22.28
C LYS A 319 -20.97 15.45 -21.38
N LEU A 320 -21.01 14.83 -20.20
CA LEU A 320 -19.86 14.76 -19.29
C LEU A 320 -18.66 14.09 -19.94
N LEU A 321 -18.84 12.93 -20.58
CA LEU A 321 -17.77 12.23 -21.28
C LEU A 321 -17.20 13.05 -22.46
N LEU A 322 -18.06 13.71 -23.24
CA LEU A 322 -17.63 14.61 -24.31
C LEU A 322 -16.81 15.79 -23.76
N GLY A 323 -17.25 16.39 -22.66
CA GLY A 323 -16.51 17.47 -21.99
C GLY A 323 -15.13 17.02 -21.50
N ILE A 324 -15.00 15.77 -21.02
CA ILE A 324 -13.71 15.20 -20.63
C ILE A 324 -12.80 15.07 -21.86
N ALA A 325 -13.33 14.57 -22.99
CA ALA A 325 -12.56 14.45 -24.23
C ALA A 325 -12.03 15.81 -24.71
N ASP A 326 -12.89 16.84 -24.72
CA ASP A 326 -12.52 18.20 -25.12
C ASP A 326 -11.50 18.82 -24.14
N ALA A 327 -11.65 18.59 -22.83
CA ALA A 327 -10.73 19.08 -21.81
C ALA A 327 -9.33 18.45 -21.92
N LEU A 328 -9.24 17.16 -22.27
CA LEU A 328 -7.96 16.49 -22.50
C LEU A 328 -7.22 17.09 -23.70
N GLU A 329 -7.93 17.31 -24.81
CA GLU A 329 -7.35 17.93 -26.02
C GLU A 329 -6.91 19.38 -25.75
N ALA A 330 -7.72 20.17 -25.04
CA ALA A 330 -7.39 21.55 -24.69
C ALA A 330 -6.15 21.67 -23.78
N ASN A 331 -5.83 20.62 -23.01
CA ASN A 331 -4.72 20.59 -22.06
C ASN A 331 -3.55 19.68 -22.52
N GLU A 332 -3.51 19.27 -23.79
CA GLU A 332 -2.49 18.34 -24.31
C GLU A 332 -1.06 18.81 -24.00
N GLY A 333 -0.77 20.10 -24.17
CA GLY A 333 0.56 20.66 -23.88
C GLY A 333 0.99 20.47 -22.43
N SER A 334 0.10 20.68 -21.46
CA SER A 334 0.40 20.47 -20.04
C SER A 334 0.55 18.99 -19.68
N ILE A 335 -0.29 18.12 -20.25
CA ILE A 335 -0.21 16.67 -20.03
C ILE A 335 1.13 16.12 -20.55
N MET A 336 1.52 16.51 -21.76
CA MET A 336 2.77 16.06 -22.39
C MET A 336 4.00 16.57 -21.62
N ALA A 337 3.94 17.79 -21.05
CA ALA A 337 5.02 18.32 -20.23
C ALA A 337 5.24 17.53 -18.92
N GLU A 338 4.16 17.23 -18.19
CA GLU A 338 4.27 16.42 -16.96
C GLU A 338 4.68 14.97 -17.25
N ASN A 339 4.20 14.40 -18.37
CA ASN A 339 4.63 13.07 -18.78
C ASN A 339 6.11 13.01 -19.17
N ALA A 340 6.62 14.03 -19.87
CA ALA A 340 8.04 14.13 -20.18
C ALA A 340 8.90 14.22 -18.90
N ALA A 341 8.41 14.92 -17.87
CA ALA A 341 9.10 14.99 -16.58
C ALA A 341 9.13 13.63 -15.84
N ASP A 342 8.02 12.88 -15.86
CA ASP A 342 7.98 11.50 -15.33
C ASP A 342 8.93 10.57 -16.10
N VAL A 343 8.93 10.63 -17.43
CA VAL A 343 9.81 9.81 -18.28
C VAL A 343 11.29 10.11 -17.99
N ALA A 344 11.66 11.40 -17.91
CA ALA A 344 13.03 11.80 -17.59
C ALA A 344 13.46 11.34 -16.19
N ALA A 345 12.56 11.40 -15.20
CA ALA A 345 12.83 10.90 -13.86
C ALA A 345 13.02 9.37 -13.84
N ALA A 346 12.17 8.63 -14.57
CA ALA A 346 12.29 7.17 -14.69
C ALA A 346 13.57 6.74 -15.41
N GLU A 347 14.00 7.48 -16.44
CA GLU A 347 15.28 7.26 -17.11
C GLU A 347 16.46 7.49 -16.15
N ALA A 348 16.42 8.56 -15.35
CA ALA A 348 17.45 8.87 -14.36
C ALA A 348 17.52 7.86 -13.20
N GLU A 349 16.39 7.30 -12.78
CA GLU A 349 16.30 6.24 -11.76
C GLU A 349 16.68 4.85 -12.31
N GLY A 350 16.89 4.71 -13.62
CA GLY A 350 17.37 3.47 -14.25
C GLY A 350 16.29 2.40 -14.46
N TYR A 351 15.03 2.80 -14.66
CA TYR A 351 13.96 1.86 -15.03
C TYR A 351 14.23 1.20 -16.38
N ASP A 352 13.67 0.02 -16.60
CA ASP A 352 13.85 -0.71 -17.85
C ASP A 352 13.15 -0.01 -19.03
N LYS A 353 13.66 -0.25 -20.25
CA LYS A 353 13.15 0.38 -21.47
C LYS A 353 11.69 0.03 -21.79
N ALA A 354 11.23 -1.18 -21.45
CA ALA A 354 9.86 -1.60 -21.71
C ALA A 354 8.87 -0.88 -20.78
N LEU A 355 9.25 -0.66 -19.52
CA LEU A 355 8.48 0.14 -18.57
C LEU A 355 8.42 1.61 -19.00
N ILE A 356 9.55 2.21 -19.38
CA ILE A 356 9.60 3.58 -19.91
C ILE A 356 8.74 3.72 -21.17
N SER A 357 8.78 2.74 -22.08
CA SER A 357 7.95 2.75 -23.28
C SER A 357 6.44 2.70 -23.00
N ARG A 358 6.02 2.13 -21.86
CA ARG A 358 4.62 2.13 -21.42
C ARG A 358 4.23 3.44 -20.72
N LEU A 359 5.19 4.05 -20.02
CA LEU A 359 5.01 5.33 -19.33
C LEU A 359 4.88 6.51 -20.32
N ALA A 360 5.65 6.50 -21.40
CA ALA A 360 5.71 7.59 -22.36
C ALA A 360 4.42 7.71 -23.21
N LEU A 361 3.81 8.89 -23.18
CA LEU A 361 2.71 9.26 -24.07
C LEU A 361 3.28 9.78 -25.39
N LYS A 362 3.00 9.07 -26.49
CA LYS A 362 3.45 9.48 -27.83
C LYS A 362 2.58 10.62 -28.39
N PRO A 363 3.11 11.43 -29.34
CA PRO A 363 2.30 12.43 -30.05
C PRO A 363 1.02 11.81 -30.64
N GLY A 364 -0.11 12.50 -30.50
CA GLY A 364 -1.43 12.03 -30.95
C GLY A 364 -2.10 11.00 -30.03
N LYS A 365 -1.45 10.54 -28.96
CA LYS A 365 -2.05 9.62 -27.98
C LYS A 365 -3.23 10.26 -27.25
N ILE A 366 -3.16 11.56 -26.91
CA ILE A 366 -4.27 12.29 -26.28
C ILE A 366 -5.48 12.37 -27.20
N ALA A 367 -5.28 12.73 -28.47
CA ALA A 367 -6.36 12.73 -29.47
C ALA A 367 -6.99 11.32 -29.65
N ALA A 368 -6.18 10.27 -29.62
CA ALA A 368 -6.68 8.89 -29.68
C ALA A 368 -7.52 8.51 -28.44
N LEU A 369 -7.08 8.93 -27.25
CA LEU A 369 -7.85 8.75 -26.01
C LEU A 369 -9.17 9.52 -26.06
N ALA A 370 -9.15 10.79 -26.46
CA ALA A 370 -10.35 11.62 -26.62
C ALA A 370 -11.33 10.99 -27.62
N LYS A 371 -10.86 10.48 -28.76
CA LYS A 371 -11.68 9.71 -29.72
C LYS A 371 -12.31 8.48 -29.07
N SER A 372 -11.55 7.73 -28.27
CA SER A 372 -12.05 6.54 -27.57
C SER A 372 -13.14 6.89 -26.55
N ILE A 373 -12.99 8.00 -25.83
CA ILE A 373 -14.02 8.51 -24.89
C ILE A 373 -15.30 8.86 -25.65
N ARG A 374 -15.18 9.52 -26.82
CA ARG A 374 -16.35 9.86 -27.65
C ARG A 374 -17.10 8.61 -28.11
N VAL A 375 -16.38 7.54 -28.51
CA VAL A 375 -16.99 6.23 -28.82
C VAL A 375 -17.76 5.69 -27.62
N VAL A 376 -17.17 5.69 -26.41
CA VAL A 376 -17.84 5.24 -25.18
C VAL A 376 -19.07 6.09 -24.84
N ALA A 377 -19.00 7.40 -25.09
CA ALA A 377 -20.09 8.34 -24.86
C ALA A 377 -21.31 8.09 -25.76
N ASP A 378 -21.07 7.62 -26.99
CA ASP A 378 -22.09 7.35 -28.01
C ASP A 378 -22.66 5.92 -27.95
N MET A 379 -22.18 5.06 -27.04
CA MET A 379 -22.77 3.73 -26.82
C MET A 379 -24.20 3.83 -26.27
N GLU A 380 -25.02 2.81 -26.53
CA GLU A 380 -26.36 2.65 -25.94
C GLU A 380 -26.32 2.77 -24.41
N GLU A 381 -27.42 3.22 -23.80
CA GLU A 381 -27.50 3.39 -22.35
C GLU A 381 -27.37 2.05 -21.61
N PRO A 382 -26.26 1.84 -20.86
CA PRO A 382 -25.98 0.52 -20.33
C PRO A 382 -26.61 0.33 -18.94
N ILE A 383 -27.02 1.40 -18.24
CA ILE A 383 -27.65 1.34 -16.91
C ILE A 383 -29.17 1.24 -17.04
N GLY A 384 -29.78 0.28 -16.33
CA GLY A 384 -31.24 0.13 -16.28
C GLY A 384 -31.84 -0.59 -17.48
N ARG A 385 -31.03 -1.18 -18.37
CA ARG A 385 -31.48 -2.00 -19.50
C ARG A 385 -32.23 -3.22 -18.97
N ILE A 386 -33.44 -3.44 -19.45
CA ILE A 386 -34.25 -4.61 -19.08
C ILE A 386 -33.71 -5.83 -19.83
N LEU A 387 -33.12 -6.77 -19.10
CA LEU A 387 -32.53 -8.00 -19.61
C LEU A 387 -33.55 -9.14 -19.68
N LYS A 388 -34.50 -9.16 -18.74
CA LYS A 388 -35.61 -10.12 -18.71
C LYS A 388 -36.83 -9.48 -18.08
N LYS A 389 -38.01 -9.78 -18.61
CA LYS A 389 -39.28 -9.33 -18.06
C LYS A 389 -40.27 -10.48 -18.04
N THR A 390 -40.84 -10.77 -16.88
CA THR A 390 -41.75 -11.90 -16.68
C THR A 390 -42.92 -11.47 -15.83
N GLU A 391 -44.14 -11.73 -16.28
CA GLU A 391 -45.34 -11.67 -15.46
C GLU A 391 -45.40 -12.95 -14.62
N LEU A 392 -45.07 -12.85 -13.33
CA LEU A 392 -45.09 -13.98 -12.42
C LEU A 392 -46.51 -14.41 -12.12
N ALA A 393 -47.43 -13.47 -11.93
CA ALA A 393 -48.86 -13.66 -11.67
C ALA A 393 -49.61 -12.41 -12.15
N ASP A 394 -50.94 -12.43 -12.06
CA ASP A 394 -51.78 -11.31 -12.51
C ASP A 394 -51.33 -9.96 -11.87
N GLY A 395 -50.84 -9.05 -12.72
CA GLY A 395 -50.32 -7.75 -12.30
C GLY A 395 -49.02 -7.78 -11.47
N LEU A 396 -48.38 -8.93 -11.32
CA LEU A 396 -47.12 -9.11 -10.59
C LEU A 396 -45.96 -9.25 -11.57
N ILE A 397 -45.26 -8.14 -11.83
CA ILE A 397 -44.26 -8.03 -12.89
C ILE A 397 -42.86 -8.05 -12.30
N LEU A 398 -42.04 -9.01 -12.75
CA LEU A 398 -40.64 -9.17 -12.40
C LEU A 398 -39.75 -8.72 -13.57
N GLU A 399 -38.83 -7.79 -13.31
CA GLU A 399 -37.86 -7.28 -14.27
C GLU A 399 -36.44 -7.55 -13.78
N LYS A 400 -35.58 -8.12 -14.62
CA LYS A 400 -34.12 -8.17 -14.41
C LYS A 400 -33.52 -7.00 -15.17
N THR A 401 -32.88 -6.07 -14.47
CA THR A 401 -32.29 -4.85 -15.05
C THR A 401 -30.79 -4.79 -14.83
N SER A 402 -30.03 -4.29 -15.81
CA SER A 402 -28.62 -3.96 -15.60
C SER A 402 -28.45 -2.84 -14.57
N CYS A 403 -27.40 -2.92 -13.76
CA CYS A 403 -27.03 -1.90 -12.79
C CYS A 403 -25.52 -1.86 -12.57
N PRO A 404 -24.95 -0.75 -12.10
CA PRO A 404 -23.52 -0.67 -11.83
C PRO A 404 -23.08 -1.63 -10.73
N LEU A 405 -21.80 -1.97 -10.70
CA LEU A 405 -21.22 -2.78 -9.62
C LEU A 405 -21.20 -2.02 -8.30
N GLY A 406 -20.80 -0.74 -8.32
CA GLY A 406 -20.69 0.09 -7.13
C GLY A 406 -19.40 0.92 -7.15
N VAL A 407 -18.38 0.50 -6.42
CA VAL A 407 -17.05 1.13 -6.36
C VAL A 407 -15.97 0.19 -6.88
N LEU A 408 -15.15 0.70 -7.80
CA LEU A 408 -14.03 0.00 -8.40
C LEU A 408 -12.72 0.50 -7.79
N LEU A 409 -11.80 -0.40 -7.45
CA LEU A 409 -10.42 -0.09 -7.13
C LEU A 409 -9.52 -0.58 -8.25
N VAL A 410 -8.86 0.33 -8.97
CA VAL A 410 -8.01 -0.01 -10.10
C VAL A 410 -6.56 0.34 -9.78
N ILE A 411 -5.71 -0.68 -9.76
CA ILE A 411 -4.29 -0.58 -9.41
C ILE A 411 -3.49 -0.87 -10.68
N PHE A 412 -2.69 0.08 -11.15
CA PHE A 412 -2.01 -0.03 -12.44
C PHE A 412 -0.58 0.52 -12.41
N GLU A 413 0.28 -0.06 -13.25
CA GLU A 413 1.71 0.28 -13.34
C GLU A 413 2.06 0.85 -14.71
N SER A 414 2.76 1.98 -14.70
CA SER A 414 3.47 2.59 -15.84
C SER A 414 2.61 2.77 -17.08
N ARG A 415 1.32 3.10 -16.90
CA ARG A 415 0.33 3.28 -17.97
C ARG A 415 -0.61 4.46 -17.65
N PRO A 416 -0.16 5.71 -17.84
CA PRO A 416 -0.99 6.88 -17.58
C PRO A 416 -2.21 6.94 -18.52
N ASP A 417 -2.15 6.33 -19.70
CA ASP A 417 -3.27 6.22 -20.64
C ASP A 417 -4.43 5.35 -20.11
N ALA A 418 -4.11 4.32 -19.32
CA ALA A 418 -5.12 3.46 -18.69
C ALA A 418 -6.03 4.25 -17.74
N LEU A 419 -5.49 5.23 -17.01
CA LEU A 419 -6.26 6.09 -16.10
C LEU A 419 -7.48 6.70 -16.80
N VAL A 420 -7.26 7.27 -17.99
CA VAL A 420 -8.28 7.93 -18.79
C VAL A 420 -9.34 6.95 -19.29
N GLN A 421 -8.91 5.78 -19.77
CA GLN A 421 -9.81 4.71 -20.24
C GLN A 421 -10.70 4.19 -19.10
N ILE A 422 -10.10 3.90 -17.95
CA ILE A 422 -10.82 3.40 -16.76
C ILE A 422 -11.80 4.45 -16.24
N ALA A 423 -11.40 5.71 -16.16
CA ALA A 423 -12.27 6.81 -15.74
C ALA A 423 -13.49 6.95 -16.66
N SER A 424 -13.29 6.94 -17.98
CA SER A 424 -14.39 7.06 -18.95
C SER A 424 -15.38 5.89 -18.87
N LEU A 425 -14.88 4.65 -18.78
CA LEU A 425 -15.72 3.46 -18.60
C LEU A 425 -16.50 3.51 -17.28
N THR A 426 -15.84 3.94 -16.20
CA THR A 426 -16.48 4.07 -14.87
C THR A 426 -17.62 5.09 -14.90
N ILE A 427 -17.41 6.26 -15.51
CA ILE A 427 -18.45 7.29 -15.64
C ILE A 427 -19.61 6.77 -16.49
N ARG A 428 -19.32 6.12 -17.64
CA ARG A 428 -20.37 5.58 -18.51
C ARG A 428 -21.24 4.54 -17.82
N THR A 429 -20.62 3.75 -16.94
CA THR A 429 -21.25 2.62 -16.22
C THR A 429 -21.79 3.01 -14.85
N GLY A 430 -21.69 4.27 -14.42
CA GLY A 430 -22.30 4.73 -13.16
C GLY A 430 -21.61 4.22 -11.90
N ASN A 431 -20.34 3.84 -12.00
CA ASN A 431 -19.53 3.36 -10.88
C ASN A 431 -18.77 4.51 -10.19
N GLY A 432 -18.33 4.29 -8.95
CA GLY A 432 -17.32 5.10 -8.27
C GLY A 432 -15.95 4.49 -8.49
N LEU A 433 -14.89 5.30 -8.42
CA LEU A 433 -13.56 4.85 -8.80
C LEU A 433 -12.48 5.31 -7.80
N LEU A 434 -11.64 4.37 -7.39
CA LEU A 434 -10.37 4.62 -6.75
C LEU A 434 -9.25 4.16 -7.68
N LEU A 435 -8.30 5.05 -7.93
CA LEU A 435 -7.15 4.81 -8.81
C LEU A 435 -5.88 4.79 -7.99
N LYS A 436 -5.05 3.77 -8.19
CA LYS A 436 -3.68 3.75 -7.71
C LYS A 436 -2.73 3.46 -8.86
N GLY A 437 -2.10 4.52 -9.38
CA GLY A 437 -1.02 4.41 -10.35
C GLY A 437 0.33 4.13 -9.71
N GLY A 438 1.29 3.67 -10.50
CA GLY A 438 2.69 3.54 -10.09
C GLY A 438 3.34 4.90 -9.76
N LYS A 439 4.41 4.87 -8.96
CA LYS A 439 5.13 6.08 -8.49
C LYS A 439 5.80 6.81 -9.66
N GLU A 440 6.29 6.05 -10.63
CA GLU A 440 6.93 6.51 -11.86
C GLU A 440 6.02 7.37 -12.76
N ALA A 441 4.69 7.27 -12.60
CA ALA A 441 3.72 8.04 -13.37
C ALA A 441 2.99 9.09 -12.52
N SER A 442 3.56 9.49 -11.38
CA SER A 442 2.87 10.30 -10.38
C SER A 442 2.39 11.65 -10.93
N ARG A 443 3.22 12.36 -11.71
CA ARG A 443 2.87 13.67 -12.27
C ARG A 443 1.82 13.56 -13.36
N SER A 444 2.01 12.60 -14.27
CA SER A 444 1.08 12.26 -15.35
C SER A 444 -0.30 11.92 -14.80
N ASN A 445 -0.36 11.06 -13.78
CA ASN A 445 -1.61 10.66 -13.17
C ASN A 445 -2.30 11.81 -12.45
N ALA A 446 -1.54 12.68 -11.76
CA ALA A 446 -2.09 13.83 -11.06
C ALA A 446 -2.70 14.85 -12.04
N ILE A 447 -2.02 15.18 -13.15
CA ILE A 447 -2.56 16.14 -14.12
C ILE A 447 -3.79 15.57 -14.85
N LEU A 448 -3.76 14.30 -15.24
CA LEU A 448 -4.90 13.64 -15.89
C LEU A 448 -6.10 13.55 -14.96
N HIS A 449 -5.88 13.14 -13.70
CA HIS A 449 -6.92 13.10 -12.68
C HIS A 449 -7.56 14.48 -12.48
N LYS A 450 -6.74 15.53 -12.30
CA LYS A 450 -7.20 16.91 -12.13
C LYS A 450 -8.08 17.38 -13.28
N ILE A 451 -7.66 17.14 -14.53
CA ILE A 451 -8.42 17.54 -15.73
C ILE A 451 -9.76 16.80 -15.80
N ILE A 452 -9.76 15.50 -15.51
CA ILE A 452 -11.00 14.70 -15.54
C ILE A 452 -11.95 15.17 -14.45
N THR A 453 -11.48 15.35 -13.22
CA THR A 453 -12.33 15.76 -12.10
C THR A 453 -12.84 17.19 -12.24
N SER A 454 -12.12 18.09 -12.91
CA SER A 454 -12.58 19.48 -13.11
C SER A 454 -13.80 19.60 -14.03
N VAL A 455 -14.11 18.55 -14.81
CA VAL A 455 -15.32 18.51 -15.66
C VAL A 455 -16.51 17.90 -14.93
N ILE A 456 -16.30 17.21 -13.79
CA ILE A 456 -17.37 16.57 -13.03
C ILE A 456 -18.23 17.65 -12.36
N PRO A 457 -19.56 17.68 -12.58
CA PRO A 457 -20.44 18.66 -11.96
C PRO A 457 -20.45 18.55 -10.43
N GLU A 458 -20.56 19.70 -9.75
CA GLU A 458 -20.66 19.76 -8.28
C GLU A 458 -21.82 18.91 -7.73
N SER A 459 -22.91 18.77 -8.48
CA SER A 459 -24.06 17.94 -8.11
C SER A 459 -23.71 16.46 -7.93
N ILE A 460 -22.66 15.98 -8.60
CA ILE A 460 -22.11 14.64 -8.42
C ILE A 460 -21.03 14.67 -7.35
N GLY A 461 -20.11 15.65 -7.46
CA GLY A 461 -18.98 15.85 -6.57
C GLY A 461 -17.68 15.30 -7.16
N GLU A 462 -16.61 16.07 -7.02
CA GLU A 462 -15.28 15.77 -7.56
C GLU A 462 -14.67 14.47 -7.01
N LYS A 463 -15.17 13.99 -5.86
CA LYS A 463 -14.74 12.77 -5.18
C LYS A 463 -15.27 11.47 -5.82
N LEU A 464 -15.98 11.54 -6.95
CA LEU A 464 -16.37 10.37 -7.73
C LEU A 464 -15.16 9.50 -8.11
N ILE A 465 -14.05 10.17 -8.43
CA ILE A 465 -12.78 9.54 -8.81
C ILE A 465 -11.73 9.97 -7.78
N GLY A 466 -11.29 9.05 -6.94
CA GLY A 466 -10.21 9.27 -5.97
C GLY A 466 -8.87 8.77 -6.49
N LEU A 467 -7.83 9.60 -6.46
CA LEU A 467 -6.45 9.20 -6.75
C LEU A 467 -5.70 8.92 -5.45
N VAL A 468 -5.36 7.65 -5.21
CA VAL A 468 -4.66 7.19 -4.01
C VAL A 468 -3.18 7.54 -4.11
N ALA A 469 -2.68 8.33 -3.16
CA ALA A 469 -1.33 8.86 -3.20
C ALA A 469 -0.27 7.83 -2.76
N SER A 470 -0.50 7.12 -1.65
CA SER A 470 0.50 6.22 -1.07
C SER A 470 0.31 4.76 -1.48
N ARG A 471 1.42 4.02 -1.61
CA ARG A 471 1.38 2.55 -1.73
C ARG A 471 0.95 1.89 -0.41
N GLU A 472 1.20 2.56 0.71
CA GLU A 472 0.89 2.08 2.06
C GLU A 472 -0.62 2.02 2.32
N ASP A 473 -1.43 2.72 1.50
CA ASP A 473 -2.89 2.69 1.58
C ASP A 473 -3.50 1.44 0.92
N ILE A 474 -2.76 0.74 0.04
CA ILE A 474 -3.29 -0.41 -0.72
C ILE A 474 -3.77 -1.53 0.21
N PRO A 475 -2.98 -2.00 1.22
CA PRO A 475 -3.44 -3.05 2.12
C PRO A 475 -4.70 -2.69 2.90
N ASP A 476 -4.89 -1.41 3.23
CA ASP A 476 -6.09 -0.95 3.93
C ASP A 476 -7.29 -0.89 2.97
N LEU A 477 -7.12 -0.43 1.73
CA LEU A 477 -8.15 -0.48 0.70
C LEU A 477 -8.59 -1.92 0.38
N LEU A 478 -7.65 -2.85 0.28
CA LEU A 478 -7.93 -4.26 -0.01
C LEU A 478 -8.72 -4.98 1.11
N LYS A 479 -8.88 -4.37 2.29
CA LYS A 479 -9.73 -4.88 3.38
C LYS A 479 -11.15 -4.29 3.37
N LEU A 480 -11.46 -3.37 2.46
CA LEU A 480 -12.75 -2.68 2.42
C LEU A 480 -13.78 -3.44 1.57
N ASP A 481 -13.99 -4.74 1.82
CA ASP A 481 -15.01 -5.55 1.12
C ASP A 481 -16.46 -5.13 1.44
N ASP A 482 -16.64 -4.22 2.39
CA ASP A 482 -17.91 -3.57 2.68
C ASP A 482 -18.22 -2.37 1.78
N VAL A 483 -17.20 -1.75 1.16
CA VAL A 483 -17.32 -0.52 0.35
C VAL A 483 -16.86 -0.67 -1.09
N ILE A 484 -15.82 -1.48 -1.34
CA ILE A 484 -15.25 -1.69 -2.68
C ILE A 484 -15.80 -3.00 -3.23
N ASP A 485 -16.37 -2.94 -4.44
CA ASP A 485 -17.13 -4.03 -5.04
C ASP A 485 -16.29 -4.84 -6.05
N LEU A 486 -15.23 -4.26 -6.61
CA LEU A 486 -14.32 -4.94 -7.54
C LEU A 486 -12.91 -4.33 -7.51
N VAL A 487 -11.87 -5.18 -7.50
CA VAL A 487 -10.47 -4.78 -7.70
C VAL A 487 -10.00 -5.19 -9.09
N ILE A 488 -9.34 -4.29 -9.81
CA ILE A 488 -8.79 -4.54 -11.15
C ILE A 488 -7.28 -4.23 -11.14
N PRO A 489 -6.41 -5.24 -11.03
CA PRO A 489 -4.98 -5.06 -11.19
C PRO A 489 -4.58 -5.03 -12.68
N ARG A 490 -3.80 -4.02 -13.08
CA ARG A 490 -3.24 -3.84 -14.43
C ARG A 490 -1.74 -3.62 -14.34
N GLY A 491 -0.99 -4.70 -14.23
CA GLY A 491 0.46 -4.66 -14.06
C GLY A 491 1.09 -6.02 -14.29
N SER A 492 2.21 -6.27 -13.61
CA SER A 492 2.92 -7.55 -13.65
C SER A 492 2.11 -8.71 -13.03
N ASN A 493 2.43 -9.94 -13.43
CA ASN A 493 1.81 -11.18 -12.93
C ASN A 493 1.98 -11.31 -11.40
N SER A 494 3.12 -10.84 -10.87
CA SER A 494 3.40 -10.80 -9.44
C SER A 494 2.47 -9.85 -8.68
N LEU A 495 2.20 -8.65 -9.22
CA LEU A 495 1.24 -7.71 -8.65
C LEU A 495 -0.16 -8.31 -8.60
N VAL A 496 -0.62 -8.91 -9.71
CA VAL A 496 -1.95 -9.54 -9.79
C VAL A 496 -2.08 -10.66 -8.77
N SER A 497 -1.08 -11.54 -8.68
CA SER A 497 -1.07 -12.67 -7.74
C SER A 497 -1.02 -12.22 -6.28
N GLN A 498 -0.25 -11.18 -5.98
CA GLN A 498 -0.20 -10.57 -4.65
C GLN A 498 -1.58 -10.00 -4.26
N ILE A 499 -2.24 -9.26 -5.15
CA ILE A 499 -3.56 -8.68 -4.86
C ILE A 499 -4.59 -9.80 -4.66
N LYS A 500 -4.63 -10.80 -5.54
CA LYS A 500 -5.55 -11.95 -5.43
C LYS A 500 -5.43 -12.69 -4.09
N SER A 501 -4.23 -12.79 -3.52
CA SER A 501 -4.01 -13.45 -2.23
C SER A 501 -4.26 -12.54 -1.02
N SER A 502 -4.38 -11.23 -1.21
CA SER A 502 -4.43 -10.24 -0.12
C SER A 502 -5.82 -9.65 0.15
N THR A 503 -6.85 -10.02 -0.61
CA THR A 503 -8.19 -9.43 -0.50
C THR A 503 -9.32 -10.45 -0.57
N LYS A 504 -10.45 -10.12 0.05
CA LYS A 504 -11.74 -10.81 -0.11
C LYS A 504 -12.60 -10.19 -1.21
N ILE A 505 -12.24 -8.98 -1.67
CA ILE A 505 -12.95 -8.29 -2.74
C ILE A 505 -12.75 -9.09 -4.03
N PRO A 506 -13.78 -9.28 -4.87
CA PRO A 506 -13.61 -9.90 -6.17
C PRO A 506 -12.51 -9.20 -6.99
N VAL A 507 -11.64 -9.99 -7.62
CA VAL A 507 -10.52 -9.48 -8.44
C VAL A 507 -10.75 -9.87 -9.89
N LEU A 508 -10.78 -8.87 -10.79
CA LEU A 508 -10.91 -9.07 -12.23
C LEU A 508 -9.58 -8.79 -12.93
N GLY A 509 -9.05 -9.81 -13.61
CA GLY A 509 -7.82 -9.73 -14.39
C GLY A 509 -7.20 -11.12 -14.61
N HIS A 510 -6.22 -11.19 -15.51
CA HIS A 510 -5.45 -12.40 -15.76
C HIS A 510 -4.14 -12.37 -14.97
N ALA A 511 -3.68 -13.54 -14.51
CA ALA A 511 -2.37 -13.66 -13.88
C ALA A 511 -1.28 -13.86 -14.94
N ASP A 512 -1.52 -14.69 -15.97
CA ASP A 512 -0.52 -15.06 -16.99
C ASP A 512 -1.13 -15.05 -18.40
N GLY A 513 -0.28 -14.89 -19.42
CA GLY A 513 -0.61 -14.76 -20.85
C GLY A 513 -0.07 -15.86 -21.78
N VAL A 514 -0.09 -17.14 -21.35
CA VAL A 514 0.40 -18.26 -22.16
C VAL A 514 -0.60 -18.63 -23.27
N CYS A 515 -0.41 -18.02 -24.44
CA CYS A 515 -1.26 -18.16 -25.63
C CYS A 515 -0.66 -19.13 -26.66
N HIS A 516 -1.50 -19.91 -27.33
CA HIS A 516 -1.09 -20.89 -28.34
C HIS A 516 -1.57 -20.53 -29.74
N VAL A 517 -0.75 -20.87 -30.73
CA VAL A 517 -1.18 -20.97 -32.13
C VAL A 517 -0.96 -22.42 -32.58
N TYR A 518 -2.02 -23.09 -33.00
CA TYR A 518 -1.99 -24.45 -33.51
C TYR A 518 -2.10 -24.45 -35.04
N VAL A 519 -1.07 -24.97 -35.71
CA VAL A 519 -1.01 -25.13 -37.16
C VAL A 519 -1.45 -26.56 -37.51
N ASP A 520 -2.66 -26.69 -38.03
CA ASP A 520 -3.23 -27.97 -38.45
C ASP A 520 -2.63 -28.45 -39.76
N LYS A 521 -2.67 -29.76 -40.03
CA LYS A 521 -2.18 -30.36 -41.29
C LYS A 521 -2.79 -29.78 -42.56
N SER A 522 -3.99 -29.20 -42.48
CA SER A 522 -4.69 -28.57 -43.60
C SER A 522 -4.45 -27.05 -43.67
N ALA A 523 -3.53 -26.50 -42.89
CA ALA A 523 -3.23 -25.07 -42.88
C ALA A 523 -2.70 -24.58 -44.25
N ASN A 524 -3.18 -23.42 -44.70
CA ASN A 524 -2.55 -22.69 -45.79
C ASN A 524 -1.19 -22.12 -45.33
N ALA A 525 -0.13 -22.43 -46.07
CA ALA A 525 1.24 -22.06 -45.74
C ALA A 525 1.46 -20.55 -45.59
N ASP A 526 0.98 -19.76 -46.55
CA ASP A 526 1.20 -18.30 -46.56
C ASP A 526 0.41 -17.61 -45.44
N MET A 527 -0.78 -18.12 -45.15
CA MET A 527 -1.60 -17.63 -44.03
C MET A 527 -0.96 -17.98 -42.68
N ALA A 528 -0.45 -19.21 -42.54
CA ALA A 528 0.23 -19.66 -41.32
C ALA A 528 1.42 -18.76 -40.98
N LYS A 529 2.27 -18.44 -41.98
CA LYS A 529 3.41 -17.52 -41.81
C LYS A 529 2.98 -16.16 -41.29
N LYS A 530 2.01 -15.53 -41.96
CA LYS A 530 1.52 -14.19 -41.58
C LYS A 530 0.98 -14.15 -40.17
N ILE A 531 0.15 -15.13 -39.80
CA ILE A 531 -0.49 -15.18 -38.48
C ILE A 531 0.53 -15.48 -37.38
N VAL A 532 1.40 -16.47 -37.57
CA VAL A 532 2.41 -16.87 -36.56
C VAL A 532 3.40 -15.73 -36.30
N LEU A 533 3.87 -15.06 -37.37
CA LEU A 533 4.75 -13.91 -37.24
C LEU A 533 4.05 -12.78 -36.48
N ASP A 534 2.87 -12.34 -36.94
CA ASP A 534 2.12 -11.26 -36.27
C ASP A 534 1.84 -11.57 -34.79
N ALA A 535 1.41 -12.80 -34.51
CA ALA A 535 1.09 -13.26 -33.16
C ALA A 535 2.30 -13.22 -32.21
N LYS A 536 3.54 -13.32 -32.71
CA LYS A 536 4.76 -13.27 -31.88
C LYS A 536 5.46 -11.91 -31.88
N ILE A 537 5.57 -11.25 -33.04
CA ILE A 537 6.52 -10.13 -33.23
C ILE A 537 5.88 -8.74 -33.13
N ASP A 538 4.56 -8.59 -33.30
CA ASP A 538 3.89 -7.28 -33.28
C ASP A 538 4.13 -6.54 -31.96
N TYR A 539 3.90 -7.22 -30.83
CA TYR A 539 4.16 -6.67 -29.51
C TYR A 539 4.51 -7.76 -28.50
N PRO A 540 5.78 -8.21 -28.43
CA PRO A 540 6.16 -9.42 -27.69
C PRO A 540 5.87 -9.39 -26.18
N ALA A 541 5.74 -8.20 -25.59
CA ALA A 541 5.43 -8.01 -24.17
C ALA A 541 3.91 -7.94 -23.85
N ALA A 542 3.05 -8.12 -24.85
CA ALA A 542 1.60 -8.20 -24.64
C ALA A 542 1.18 -9.59 -24.13
N CYS A 543 0.17 -9.64 -23.25
CA CYS A 543 -0.34 -10.86 -22.65
C CYS A 543 -1.11 -11.79 -23.62
N ASN A 544 -1.41 -11.33 -24.82
CA ASN A 544 -2.07 -12.09 -25.88
C ASN A 544 -1.13 -12.47 -27.02
N THR A 545 0.18 -12.28 -26.83
CA THR A 545 1.22 -12.72 -27.76
C THR A 545 1.35 -14.24 -27.71
N MET A 546 1.55 -14.88 -28.86
CA MET A 546 1.83 -16.32 -28.92
C MET A 546 3.09 -16.66 -28.12
N GLU A 547 2.96 -17.57 -27.16
CA GLU A 547 4.10 -18.09 -26.39
C GLU A 547 4.45 -19.53 -26.79
N THR A 548 3.49 -20.27 -27.32
CA THR A 548 3.70 -21.64 -27.82
C THR A 548 3.12 -21.82 -29.22
N LEU A 549 3.95 -22.31 -30.15
CA LEU A 549 3.55 -22.74 -31.48
C LEU A 549 3.38 -24.27 -31.47
N LEU A 550 2.14 -24.74 -31.64
CA LEU A 550 1.81 -26.16 -31.79
C LEU A 550 1.70 -26.51 -33.27
N VAL A 551 2.32 -27.61 -33.68
CA VAL A 551 2.36 -28.03 -35.08
C VAL A 551 1.91 -29.48 -35.20
N HIS A 552 0.94 -29.75 -36.07
CA HIS A 552 0.48 -31.12 -36.33
C HIS A 552 1.62 -31.98 -36.90
N GLN A 553 1.71 -33.25 -36.48
CA GLN A 553 2.79 -34.17 -36.84
C GLN A 553 3.02 -34.33 -38.35
N ASP A 554 1.95 -34.39 -39.15
CA ASP A 554 2.05 -34.50 -40.61
C ASP A 554 2.84 -33.35 -41.25
N LEU A 555 2.95 -32.20 -40.57
CA LEU A 555 3.75 -31.05 -41.03
C LEU A 555 5.22 -31.13 -40.60
N SER A 556 5.60 -32.06 -39.72
CA SER A 556 6.95 -32.11 -39.14
C SER A 556 8.06 -32.31 -40.17
N ASN A 557 7.74 -32.94 -41.30
CA ASN A 557 8.67 -33.22 -42.40
C ASN A 557 8.40 -32.35 -43.64
N THR A 558 7.59 -31.30 -43.50
CA THR A 558 7.22 -30.41 -44.62
C THR A 558 8.06 -29.14 -44.61
N ASP A 559 8.21 -28.51 -45.78
CA ASP A 559 8.91 -27.24 -45.92
C ASP A 559 8.25 -26.12 -45.10
N LEU A 560 6.93 -26.18 -44.88
CA LEU A 560 6.18 -25.19 -44.11
C LEU A 560 6.75 -24.99 -42.70
N LEU A 561 7.03 -26.08 -41.97
CA LEU A 561 7.59 -25.99 -40.62
C LEU A 561 8.98 -25.33 -40.68
N ASN A 562 9.86 -25.81 -41.56
CA ASN A 562 11.20 -25.26 -41.69
C ASN A 562 11.20 -23.77 -42.05
N GLU A 563 10.30 -23.36 -42.94
CA GLU A 563 10.11 -21.96 -43.32
C GLU A 563 9.62 -21.10 -42.16
N LEU A 564 8.62 -21.56 -41.38
CA LEU A 564 8.13 -20.86 -40.19
C LEU A 564 9.25 -20.64 -39.17
N LEU A 565 10.04 -21.67 -38.88
CA LEU A 565 11.16 -21.57 -37.93
C LEU A 565 12.27 -20.65 -38.47
N ALA A 566 12.55 -20.70 -39.77
CA ALA A 566 13.53 -19.82 -40.40
C ALA A 566 13.10 -18.34 -40.35
N GLU A 567 11.82 -18.05 -40.63
CA GLU A 567 11.28 -16.69 -40.55
C GLU A 567 11.29 -16.16 -39.11
N LEU A 568 10.84 -16.94 -38.13
CA LEU A 568 10.89 -16.54 -36.73
C LEU A 568 12.32 -16.23 -36.26
N ARG A 569 13.31 -17.08 -36.62
CA ARG A 569 14.72 -16.82 -36.32
C ARG A 569 15.25 -15.57 -37.02
N ARG A 570 14.83 -15.32 -38.25
CA ARG A 570 15.23 -14.12 -39.02
C ARG A 570 14.74 -12.85 -38.33
N GLU A 571 13.54 -12.87 -37.74
CA GLU A 571 13.01 -11.76 -36.94
C GLU A 571 13.61 -11.70 -35.52
N GLY A 572 14.59 -12.56 -35.19
CA GLY A 572 15.30 -12.56 -33.91
C GLY A 572 14.60 -13.33 -32.78
N VAL A 573 13.60 -14.16 -33.10
CA VAL A 573 12.90 -14.97 -32.10
C VAL A 573 13.75 -16.17 -31.67
N THR A 574 13.97 -16.30 -30.36
CA THR A 574 14.63 -17.47 -29.77
C THR A 574 13.64 -18.62 -29.62
N LEU A 575 13.94 -19.75 -30.25
CA LEU A 575 13.04 -20.91 -30.27
C LEU A 575 13.48 -21.96 -29.26
N TYR A 576 12.54 -22.40 -28.42
CA TYR A 576 12.72 -23.53 -27.51
C TYR A 576 11.84 -24.69 -27.95
N GLY A 577 12.34 -25.91 -27.90
CA GLY A 577 11.57 -27.11 -28.22
C GLY A 577 10.91 -27.69 -26.98
N GLY A 578 9.64 -28.07 -27.08
CA GLY A 578 9.04 -29.04 -26.18
C GLY A 578 9.68 -30.43 -26.36
N PRO A 579 9.22 -31.47 -25.63
CA PRO A 579 9.82 -32.80 -25.65
C PRO A 579 10.05 -33.36 -27.07
N ARG A 580 9.07 -33.25 -27.96
CA ARG A 580 9.16 -33.80 -29.31
C ARG A 580 9.92 -32.88 -30.26
N ALA A 581 9.63 -31.59 -30.21
CA ALA A 581 10.29 -30.60 -31.07
C ALA A 581 11.78 -30.47 -30.76
N SER A 582 12.19 -30.54 -29.49
CA SER A 582 13.60 -30.45 -29.09
C SER A 582 14.42 -31.60 -29.69
N SER A 583 13.89 -32.82 -29.69
CA SER A 583 14.57 -33.98 -30.29
C SER A 583 14.54 -33.97 -31.83
N LEU A 584 13.43 -33.57 -32.44
CA LEU A 584 13.25 -33.65 -33.90
C LEU A 584 13.91 -32.47 -34.64
N LEU A 585 13.89 -31.28 -34.05
CA LEU A 585 14.34 -30.03 -34.66
C LEU A 585 15.66 -29.50 -34.06
N GLU A 586 16.29 -30.27 -33.17
CA GLU A 586 17.52 -29.91 -32.45
C GLU A 586 17.44 -28.55 -31.73
N LEU A 587 16.26 -28.20 -31.23
CA LEU A 587 16.03 -26.97 -30.48
C LEU A 587 16.44 -27.11 -29.01
N PRO A 588 16.96 -26.05 -28.36
CA PRO A 588 17.14 -26.02 -26.91
C PRO A 588 15.84 -26.37 -26.19
N LYS A 589 15.91 -27.23 -25.18
CA LYS A 589 14.71 -27.68 -24.46
C LYS A 589 14.05 -26.52 -23.71
N ALA A 590 12.73 -26.38 -23.84
CA ALA A 590 11.94 -25.46 -23.03
C ALA A 590 11.99 -25.86 -21.55
N GLN A 591 12.12 -24.87 -20.66
CA GLN A 591 12.17 -25.13 -19.21
C GLN A 591 10.82 -25.60 -18.65
N SER A 592 9.73 -25.07 -19.22
CA SER A 592 8.35 -25.39 -18.90
C SER A 592 7.51 -25.23 -20.17
N LEU A 593 6.47 -26.05 -20.33
CA LEU A 593 5.47 -25.86 -21.39
C LEU A 593 4.43 -24.79 -21.01
N HIS A 594 4.31 -24.47 -19.72
CA HIS A 594 3.58 -23.32 -19.22
C HIS A 594 4.58 -22.20 -18.90
N HIS A 595 4.91 -21.39 -19.90
CA HIS A 595 5.89 -20.31 -19.77
C HIS A 595 5.52 -19.10 -20.61
N GLU A 596 5.44 -17.92 -19.98
CA GLU A 596 5.25 -16.63 -20.65
C GLU A 596 6.63 -15.96 -20.79
N TYR A 597 7.10 -15.80 -22.03
CA TYR A 597 8.41 -15.22 -22.31
C TYR A 597 8.37 -13.69 -22.30
N SER A 598 7.23 -13.09 -22.68
CA SER A 598 7.03 -11.64 -22.81
C SER A 598 8.15 -10.94 -23.62
N SER A 599 8.75 -11.65 -24.57
CA SER A 599 9.93 -11.24 -25.33
C SER A 599 9.96 -11.96 -26.69
N LEU A 600 10.99 -11.70 -27.49
CA LEU A 600 11.22 -12.41 -28.76
C LEU A 600 11.74 -13.83 -28.49
N ALA A 601 10.91 -14.64 -27.86
CA ALA A 601 11.11 -16.06 -27.63
C ALA A 601 9.76 -16.80 -27.62
N CYS A 602 9.76 -18.07 -28.00
CA CYS A 602 8.59 -18.94 -27.88
C CYS A 602 8.99 -20.42 -27.79
N THR A 603 8.07 -21.24 -27.31
CA THR A 603 8.15 -22.70 -27.40
C THR A 603 7.55 -23.18 -28.72
N VAL A 604 8.14 -24.20 -29.32
CA VAL A 604 7.60 -24.97 -30.45
C VAL A 604 7.38 -26.39 -29.95
N GLU A 605 6.22 -26.98 -30.23
CA GLU A 605 5.97 -28.39 -29.94
C GLU A 605 5.17 -29.08 -31.05
N ILE A 606 5.49 -30.36 -31.29
CA ILE A 606 4.82 -31.18 -32.31
C ILE A 606 3.79 -32.08 -31.62
N VAL A 607 2.54 -32.00 -32.07
CA VAL A 607 1.39 -32.76 -31.53
C VAL A 607 0.87 -33.76 -32.56
N ASP A 608 0.30 -34.87 -32.10
CA ASP A 608 -0.13 -35.96 -32.98
C ASP A 608 -1.36 -35.57 -33.82
N ASP A 609 -2.28 -34.82 -33.22
CA ASP A 609 -3.55 -34.44 -33.81
C ASP A 609 -4.18 -33.24 -33.08
N MET A 610 -5.38 -32.85 -33.52
CA MET A 610 -6.18 -31.78 -32.90
C MET A 610 -6.55 -32.09 -31.45
N GLU A 611 -6.78 -33.35 -31.08
CA GLU A 611 -7.10 -33.74 -29.70
C GLU A 611 -5.92 -33.39 -28.78
N SER A 612 -4.73 -33.83 -29.19
CA SER A 612 -3.48 -33.57 -28.50
C SER A 612 -3.18 -32.06 -28.41
N ALA A 613 -3.55 -31.28 -29.44
CA ALA A 613 -3.42 -29.84 -29.42
C ALA A 613 -4.34 -29.19 -28.36
N ILE A 614 -5.61 -29.61 -28.29
CA ILE A 614 -6.58 -29.10 -27.31
C ILE A 614 -6.14 -29.48 -25.89
N ASP A 615 -5.74 -30.72 -25.66
CA ASP A 615 -5.26 -31.20 -24.38
C ASP A 615 -4.03 -30.42 -23.92
N HIS A 616 -3.09 -30.13 -24.83
CA HIS A 616 -1.94 -29.29 -24.54
C HIS A 616 -2.36 -27.87 -24.12
N ILE A 617 -3.28 -27.25 -24.86
CA ILE A 617 -3.78 -25.90 -24.56
C ILE A 617 -4.47 -25.87 -23.20
N HIS A 618 -5.30 -26.86 -22.87
CA HIS A 618 -5.97 -26.93 -21.57
C HIS A 618 -5.00 -27.18 -20.41
N GLN A 619 -3.96 -27.99 -20.63
CA GLN A 619 -2.99 -28.34 -19.60
C GLN A 619 -1.95 -27.24 -19.37
N HIS A 620 -1.53 -26.54 -20.42
CA HIS A 620 -0.39 -25.64 -20.40
C HIS A 620 -0.71 -24.19 -20.77
N GLY A 621 -1.92 -23.87 -21.24
CA GLY A 621 -2.35 -22.49 -21.47
C GLY A 621 -2.80 -21.77 -20.21
N SER A 622 -2.90 -20.45 -20.32
CA SER A 622 -3.49 -19.61 -19.27
C SER A 622 -4.98 -19.34 -19.49
N SER A 623 -5.60 -20.04 -20.45
CA SER A 623 -6.98 -19.81 -20.92
C SER A 623 -7.23 -18.37 -21.39
N HIS A 624 -6.21 -17.71 -21.96
CA HIS A 624 -6.28 -16.34 -22.45
C HIS A 624 -6.78 -16.28 -23.89
N THR A 625 -5.88 -16.47 -24.85
CA THR A 625 -6.21 -16.45 -26.28
C THR A 625 -5.51 -17.61 -26.98
N ASP A 626 -6.25 -18.41 -27.73
CA ASP A 626 -5.66 -19.50 -28.52
C ASP A 626 -6.25 -19.54 -29.93
N CYS A 627 -5.42 -19.86 -30.91
CA CYS A 627 -5.79 -19.83 -32.33
C CYS A 627 -5.51 -21.16 -33.02
N ILE A 628 -6.41 -21.58 -33.92
CA ILE A 628 -6.14 -22.62 -34.92
C ILE A 628 -5.97 -22.01 -36.31
N ILE A 629 -5.03 -22.56 -37.09
CA ILE A 629 -4.84 -22.27 -38.51
C ILE A 629 -5.17 -23.52 -39.30
N THR A 630 -6.25 -23.47 -40.10
CA THR A 630 -6.77 -24.62 -40.87
C THR A 630 -7.68 -24.16 -42.01
N GLU A 631 -7.67 -24.86 -43.14
CA GLU A 631 -8.67 -24.72 -44.22
C GLU A 631 -9.88 -25.66 -44.03
N ASP A 632 -9.80 -26.64 -43.11
CA ASP A 632 -10.91 -27.53 -42.82
C ASP A 632 -11.89 -26.88 -41.84
N CYS A 633 -13.05 -26.45 -42.36
CA CYS A 633 -14.08 -25.81 -41.56
C CYS A 633 -14.61 -26.69 -40.41
N LYS A 634 -14.64 -28.02 -40.56
CA LYS A 634 -15.12 -28.90 -39.48
C LYS A 634 -14.13 -28.94 -38.33
N VAL A 635 -12.83 -28.99 -38.65
CA VAL A 635 -11.75 -28.95 -37.65
C VAL A 635 -11.74 -27.59 -36.95
N ALA A 636 -11.91 -26.49 -37.70
CA ALA A 636 -12.03 -25.15 -37.13
C ALA A 636 -13.16 -25.05 -36.11
N GLU A 637 -14.38 -25.46 -36.49
CA GLU A 637 -15.55 -25.42 -35.59
C GLU A 637 -15.37 -26.30 -34.37
N MET A 638 -14.77 -27.49 -34.52
CA MET A 638 -14.47 -28.36 -33.38
C MET A 638 -13.47 -27.72 -32.42
N PHE A 639 -12.43 -27.07 -32.92
CA PHE A 639 -11.46 -26.36 -32.08
C PHE A 639 -12.12 -25.18 -31.33
N LEU A 640 -12.88 -24.35 -32.04
CA LEU A 640 -13.60 -23.20 -31.47
C LEU A 640 -14.55 -23.59 -30.34
N HIS A 641 -15.22 -24.74 -30.45
CA HIS A 641 -16.16 -25.23 -29.43
C HIS A 641 -15.47 -25.89 -28.22
N ARG A 642 -14.28 -26.47 -28.41
CA ARG A 642 -13.64 -27.33 -27.41
C ARG A 642 -12.52 -26.66 -26.63
N VAL A 643 -11.85 -25.66 -27.21
CA VAL A 643 -10.86 -24.88 -26.49
C VAL A 643 -11.56 -23.94 -25.52
N ASP A 644 -11.20 -24.01 -24.24
CA ASP A 644 -11.86 -23.28 -23.16
C ASP A 644 -11.01 -22.09 -22.70
N SER A 645 -10.74 -21.21 -23.66
CA SER A 645 -10.00 -19.95 -23.44
C SER A 645 -10.95 -18.76 -23.48
N ALA A 646 -10.49 -17.62 -22.99
CA ALA A 646 -11.30 -16.40 -22.96
C ALA A 646 -11.61 -15.89 -24.38
N ALA A 647 -10.69 -16.09 -25.31
CA ALA A 647 -10.89 -15.90 -26.74
C ALA A 647 -10.32 -17.09 -27.51
N VAL A 648 -11.06 -17.60 -28.50
CA VAL A 648 -10.61 -18.67 -29.39
C VAL A 648 -10.78 -18.22 -30.82
N PHE A 649 -9.73 -18.30 -31.61
CA PHE A 649 -9.68 -17.77 -32.97
C PHE A 649 -9.45 -18.85 -34.02
N HIS A 650 -10.00 -18.62 -35.21
CA HIS A 650 -9.74 -19.40 -36.41
C HIS A 650 -9.12 -18.46 -37.46
N ASN A 651 -7.94 -18.82 -37.97
CA ASN A 651 -7.25 -18.09 -39.02
C ASN A 651 -7.06 -16.59 -38.71
N ALA A 652 -6.83 -16.23 -37.45
CA ALA A 652 -6.60 -14.86 -37.02
C ALA A 652 -5.58 -14.79 -35.87
N SER A 653 -4.72 -13.77 -35.90
CA SER A 653 -3.70 -13.57 -34.87
C SER A 653 -4.28 -13.43 -33.46
N THR A 654 -3.59 -13.99 -32.47
CA THR A 654 -3.96 -13.85 -31.05
C THR A 654 -3.93 -12.39 -30.58
N ARG A 655 -3.19 -11.52 -31.28
CA ARG A 655 -3.12 -10.07 -31.05
C ARG A 655 -4.44 -9.33 -31.26
N PHE A 656 -5.42 -9.95 -31.92
CA PHE A 656 -6.77 -9.41 -32.04
C PHE A 656 -7.55 -9.39 -30.72
N CYS A 657 -7.14 -10.15 -29.69
CA CYS A 657 -7.79 -10.17 -28.38
C CYS A 657 -7.50 -8.88 -27.60
N ASP A 658 -8.24 -7.83 -27.91
CA ASP A 658 -8.09 -6.47 -27.40
C ASP A 658 -9.44 -5.74 -27.51
N GLY A 659 -9.81 -4.99 -26.48
CA GLY A 659 -11.14 -4.36 -26.42
C GLY A 659 -11.41 -3.37 -27.54
N ALA A 660 -10.41 -2.62 -28.01
CA ALA A 660 -10.60 -1.70 -29.13
C ALA A 660 -10.78 -2.47 -30.44
N ARG A 661 -10.00 -3.54 -30.65
CA ARG A 661 -10.13 -4.43 -31.83
C ARG A 661 -11.46 -5.20 -31.85
N PHE A 662 -12.01 -5.52 -30.69
CA PHE A 662 -13.33 -6.14 -30.54
C PHE A 662 -14.50 -5.15 -30.68
N GLY A 663 -14.23 -3.86 -30.87
CA GLY A 663 -15.27 -2.84 -31.02
C GLY A 663 -15.91 -2.40 -29.70
N LEU A 664 -15.27 -2.67 -28.55
CA LEU A 664 -15.76 -2.24 -27.23
C LEU A 664 -15.44 -0.77 -26.92
N GLY A 665 -14.67 -0.11 -27.79
CA GLY A 665 -14.23 1.29 -27.66
C GLY A 665 -13.08 1.47 -26.67
N ALA A 666 -13.24 0.97 -25.44
CA ALA A 666 -12.22 0.93 -24.40
C ALA A 666 -12.31 -0.37 -23.58
N GLU A 667 -11.23 -0.72 -22.90
CA GLU A 667 -11.19 -1.83 -21.96
C GLU A 667 -10.56 -1.43 -20.63
N VAL A 668 -11.00 -2.07 -19.54
CA VAL A 668 -10.32 -1.99 -18.23
C VAL A 668 -9.26 -3.07 -18.06
N GLY A 669 -9.37 -4.17 -18.80
CA GLY A 669 -8.85 -5.47 -18.41
C GLY A 669 -9.06 -6.50 -19.51
N VAL A 670 -8.19 -7.50 -19.58
CA VAL A 670 -8.57 -8.81 -20.13
C VAL A 670 -8.75 -9.76 -18.94
N SER A 671 -9.82 -10.54 -18.94
CA SER A 671 -10.14 -11.46 -17.85
C SER A 671 -10.11 -12.90 -18.35
N THR A 672 -9.35 -13.76 -17.68
CA THR A 672 -9.41 -15.22 -17.86
C THR A 672 -10.36 -15.90 -16.88
N SER A 673 -11.04 -15.12 -16.03
CA SER A 673 -12.05 -15.63 -15.10
C SER A 673 -13.24 -16.24 -15.83
N ARG A 674 -13.78 -17.33 -15.28
CA ARG A 674 -15.02 -17.96 -15.78
C ARG A 674 -16.29 -17.37 -15.17
N ILE A 675 -16.15 -16.51 -14.16
CA ILE A 675 -17.25 -15.82 -13.51
C ILE A 675 -17.26 -14.34 -13.88
N HIS A 676 -18.47 -13.77 -13.97
CA HIS A 676 -18.75 -12.36 -14.26
C HIS A 676 -18.43 -11.91 -15.69
N ALA A 677 -17.15 -11.70 -16.02
CA ALA A 677 -16.70 -11.22 -17.33
C ALA A 677 -15.43 -11.97 -17.77
N ARG A 678 -15.37 -12.33 -19.05
CA ARG A 678 -14.32 -13.15 -19.66
C ARG A 678 -13.92 -12.56 -21.02
N GLY A 679 -12.63 -12.51 -21.31
CA GLY A 679 -12.06 -11.82 -22.46
C GLY A 679 -11.82 -10.33 -22.19
N PRO A 680 -11.64 -9.50 -23.23
CA PRO A 680 -11.56 -8.05 -23.09
C PRO A 680 -12.81 -7.47 -22.41
N VAL A 681 -12.60 -6.67 -21.37
CA VAL A 681 -13.66 -6.20 -20.46
C VAL A 681 -13.94 -4.72 -20.73
N GLY A 682 -15.05 -4.45 -21.43
CA GLY A 682 -15.57 -3.10 -21.69
C GLY A 682 -16.69 -2.69 -20.73
N VAL A 683 -17.66 -1.90 -21.23
CA VAL A 683 -18.80 -1.37 -20.45
C VAL A 683 -19.60 -2.46 -19.74
N GLU A 684 -19.96 -3.54 -20.44
CA GLU A 684 -20.83 -4.59 -19.89
C GLU A 684 -20.19 -5.32 -18.69
N GLY A 685 -18.86 -5.51 -18.71
CA GLY A 685 -18.14 -6.16 -17.62
C GLY A 685 -17.97 -5.30 -16.36
N LEU A 686 -18.42 -4.05 -16.37
CA LEU A 686 -18.49 -3.18 -15.20
C LEU A 686 -19.92 -3.01 -14.66
N LEU A 687 -20.84 -3.84 -15.14
CA LEU A 687 -22.24 -3.88 -14.72
C LEU A 687 -22.58 -5.26 -14.16
N THR A 688 -23.57 -5.28 -13.27
CA THR A 688 -24.25 -6.49 -12.82
C THR A 688 -25.75 -6.37 -13.12
N ALA A 689 -26.56 -7.30 -12.62
CA ALA A 689 -28.00 -7.27 -12.79
C ALA A 689 -28.73 -7.41 -11.45
N ARG A 690 -29.86 -6.73 -11.33
CA ARG A 690 -30.76 -6.82 -10.18
C ARG A 690 -32.18 -7.15 -10.60
N TRP A 691 -32.97 -7.67 -9.67
CA TRP A 691 -34.38 -7.98 -9.87
C TRP A 691 -35.26 -6.91 -9.24
N ILE A 692 -36.25 -6.42 -9.99
CA ILE A 692 -37.24 -5.45 -9.57
C ILE A 692 -38.61 -6.10 -9.72
N LEU A 693 -39.32 -6.26 -8.60
CA LEU A 693 -40.67 -6.82 -8.56
C LEU A 693 -41.67 -5.70 -8.30
N ARG A 694 -42.68 -5.58 -9.16
CA ARG A 694 -43.78 -4.62 -9.01
C ARG A 694 -45.08 -5.40 -8.81
N GLY A 695 -45.75 -5.13 -7.72
CA GLY A 695 -47.05 -5.72 -7.38
C GLY A 695 -48.04 -4.66 -6.89
N SER A 696 -49.25 -5.11 -6.61
CA SER A 696 -50.40 -4.34 -6.14
C SER A 696 -50.94 -4.85 -4.79
N GLY A 697 -50.14 -5.63 -4.05
CA GLY A 697 -50.50 -6.21 -2.75
C GLY A 697 -50.52 -7.73 -2.70
N GLN A 698 -49.95 -8.41 -3.71
CA GLN A 698 -49.80 -9.86 -3.71
C GLN A 698 -48.99 -10.33 -2.50
N VAL A 699 -49.48 -11.35 -1.79
CA VAL A 699 -48.81 -11.99 -0.65
C VAL A 699 -48.63 -13.47 -0.92
N VAL A 700 -47.52 -14.05 -0.45
CA VAL A 700 -47.21 -15.48 -0.67
C VAL A 700 -48.27 -16.38 0.00
N ASN A 701 -48.60 -16.15 1.28
CA ASN A 701 -49.61 -16.92 2.04
C ASN A 701 -49.59 -18.44 1.79
N GLY A 702 -48.39 -19.04 1.84
CA GLY A 702 -48.17 -20.46 1.52
C GLY A 702 -48.59 -20.87 0.10
N ASP A 703 -48.42 -19.96 -0.85
CA ASP A 703 -48.83 -20.04 -2.26
C ASP A 703 -50.34 -20.22 -2.50
N LYS A 704 -51.18 -19.92 -1.50
CA LYS A 704 -52.64 -20.09 -1.59
C LYS A 704 -53.37 -18.89 -2.22
N GLY A 705 -52.73 -17.73 -2.32
CA GLY A 705 -53.34 -16.48 -2.76
C GLY A 705 -52.90 -15.98 -4.14
N VAL A 706 -51.96 -16.67 -4.78
CA VAL A 706 -51.34 -16.23 -6.04
C VAL A 706 -51.33 -17.39 -7.02
N VAL A 707 -51.84 -17.17 -8.23
CA VAL A 707 -51.74 -18.13 -9.34
C VAL A 707 -50.59 -17.71 -10.24
N TYR A 708 -49.50 -18.47 -10.19
CA TYR A 708 -48.32 -18.20 -11.01
C TYR A 708 -48.56 -18.52 -12.49
N ARG A 709 -48.21 -17.57 -13.37
CA ARG A 709 -48.27 -17.67 -14.84
C ARG A 709 -46.91 -17.84 -15.49
N HIS A 710 -45.86 -17.26 -14.91
CA HIS A 710 -44.49 -17.22 -15.45
C HIS A 710 -44.44 -16.86 -16.95
N LYS A 711 -45.25 -15.89 -17.36
CA LYS A 711 -45.34 -15.48 -18.76
C LYS A 711 -44.22 -14.49 -19.07
N ASP A 712 -43.30 -14.87 -19.93
CA ASP A 712 -42.29 -13.93 -20.44
C ASP A 712 -42.98 -12.83 -21.26
N LEU A 713 -42.61 -11.59 -20.96
CA LEU A 713 -43.12 -10.40 -21.62
C LEU A 713 -42.09 -9.86 -22.60
N PRO A 714 -42.51 -9.29 -23.73
CA PRO A 714 -41.58 -8.69 -24.67
C PRO A 714 -40.79 -7.56 -24.01
N LEU A 715 -39.48 -7.57 -24.24
CA LEU A 715 -38.62 -6.43 -23.94
C LEU A 715 -38.97 -5.35 -24.96
N GLN A 716 -39.53 -4.22 -24.53
CA GLN A 716 -39.67 -3.08 -25.44
C GLN A 716 -38.25 -2.70 -25.89
N THR A 717 -38.00 -2.75 -27.19
CA THR A 717 -36.80 -2.16 -27.79
C THR A 717 -36.81 -0.68 -27.39
N GLN A 718 -35.81 -0.25 -26.64
CA GLN A 718 -35.62 1.16 -26.36
C GLN A 718 -35.46 1.86 -27.72
N ILE A 719 -36.37 2.80 -28.03
CA ILE A 719 -36.24 3.74 -29.14
C ILE A 719 -35.24 4.82 -28.75
#